data_AF-A0A5M3Z7P4-F1
#
_entry.id   AF-A0A5M3Z7P4-F1
#
_cell.length_a   1.000
_cell.length_b   1.000
_cell.length_c   1.000
_cell.angle_alpha   90.00
_cell.angle_beta   90.00
_cell.angle_gamma   90.00
#
_symmetry.space_group_name_H-M   'P 1'
#
loop_
_entity.id
_entity.type
_entity.pdbx_description
1 polymer ?
#
loop_
_entity_poly.entity_id
_entity_poly.type
_entity_poly.pdbx_seq_one_letter_code
_entity_poly.pdbx_strand_id
1 'polypeptide(L)'
;MPLEARVKSVLSGDTVVLSHVSNPAQERILSLAYVSAPRLRREEEEPYSFQSREFLRELLVGKVVYFNVLYTIPTGAKRDYGTIKLPTFDVQLPDISVQEGWTRVREEAGKRADESEETAAYLERLRALEDHAKSEDKGIWAGAEKGRTETSYELSDAKALVDEYKSKDLEGIVERVLNGDRLVLRLLLTPHEHLQVVAALAGVRAPAARRVNADGKEQPAEPYGDEAQQFVESRILQRKVQVSLLGVTPQGQLIATVLHPNGNVAKFLLEAGLARCHDLHSALLGANMATFRRAEKAAKDARKGIFTGLVAPQGPAGGAEDYIVSRVLNADTLFLRNKAGEEKKISLSSIRQPKPSDPKQAPFAADAKEFLRKRIIGKHVKVTINGKKPANEGYEARDVATVMHGNTNVALALVQAGYASVIRHRQDDDDRSPDYDNLMIAEADAQKDGKGMWSPKPPKQNQYQDYSESVQKAKMAVSILQRQKRVPAIVDFVKSGSRFTVLVPRENAKLTLVLSGIRAPRSARNPGEASEPFGQEAHDLANRRCMQRDVEIDVETIDKVGGFIGTLYVNKENFTKVLLEEGLASVHAYSAEQSGHATEYFAAEQRAKEARKGLWHDWDPSKDVEEESEVADGSTGADNEGAQRGKDYRDVMVTHVDPSNGRVRFQQIGRDSSALMELMDAFRAFHLNKANDTPLPGPPKVGELVAAKFTEDNDWYRAKIRRNDRDNKQAEVMYIDFGNSEVLPWSRLRPLTQPQFSTQKLRPQAIDAVLSLIQFPTTPDYLQDAVSFVEEQVYNRELVANVDYVSPEGTLHITLMDPTESKNLDHSINAEIIREGLAMVPRKLKAWERSVTETLSHLRSLEDEAKQERRGMWEYGDLTED
;
A
#
# COMPACT_ATOMS: atom_id res chain seq x y z
N MET A 1 -65.19 39.57 -4.70
CA MET A 1 -63.79 39.78 -5.15
C MET A 1 -63.27 38.44 -5.66
N PRO A 2 -62.56 38.41 -6.79
CA PRO A 2 -61.98 37.17 -7.30
C PRO A 2 -60.99 36.61 -6.27
N LEU A 3 -61.06 35.29 -6.06
CA LEU A 3 -60.15 34.59 -5.17
C LEU A 3 -58.81 34.40 -5.87
N GLU A 4 -57.72 34.41 -5.11
CA GLU A 4 -56.36 34.22 -5.64
C GLU A 4 -55.80 32.90 -5.12
N ALA A 5 -55.20 32.11 -6.01
CA ALA A 5 -54.53 30.86 -5.65
C ALA A 5 -53.39 30.53 -6.59
N ARG A 6 -52.45 29.70 -6.15
CA ARG A 6 -51.43 29.10 -7.00
C ARG A 6 -51.95 27.77 -7.56
N VAL A 7 -51.77 27.52 -8.85
CA VAL A 7 -52.15 26.22 -9.42
C VAL A 7 -51.07 25.20 -9.06
N LYS A 8 -51.41 24.23 -8.20
CA LYS A 8 -50.50 23.16 -7.76
C LYS A 8 -50.33 22.12 -8.87
N SER A 9 -51.44 21.64 -9.43
CA SER A 9 -51.46 20.58 -10.43
C SER A 9 -52.76 20.60 -11.23
N VAL A 10 -52.77 19.88 -12.35
CA VAL A 10 -53.90 19.67 -13.25
C VAL A 10 -54.27 18.19 -13.24
N LEU A 11 -55.52 17.90 -12.88
CA LEU A 11 -56.06 16.54 -12.79
C LEU A 11 -56.60 16.05 -14.14
N SER A 12 -57.18 16.95 -14.92
CA SER A 12 -57.73 16.72 -16.27
C SER A 12 -57.78 18.05 -17.03
N GLY A 13 -58.08 18.02 -18.33
CA GLY A 13 -58.22 19.22 -19.17
C GLY A 13 -59.34 20.21 -18.76
N ASP A 14 -60.07 19.91 -17.68
CA ASP A 14 -61.10 20.75 -17.10
C ASP A 14 -61.02 20.84 -15.56
N THR A 15 -59.98 20.30 -14.91
CA THR A 15 -59.93 20.27 -13.43
C THR A 15 -58.51 20.52 -12.91
N VAL A 16 -58.39 21.47 -12.00
CA VAL A 16 -57.11 21.88 -11.38
C VAL A 16 -57.16 21.77 -9.86
N VAL A 17 -55.99 21.56 -9.26
CA VAL A 17 -55.77 21.70 -7.83
C VAL A 17 -55.14 23.07 -7.58
N LEU A 18 -55.81 23.85 -6.75
CA LEU A 18 -55.38 25.17 -6.30
C LEU A 18 -54.80 25.05 -4.90
N SER A 19 -53.69 25.72 -4.64
CA SER A 19 -53.11 25.88 -3.30
C SER A 19 -53.08 27.35 -2.91
N HIS A 20 -53.23 27.63 -1.61
CA HIS A 20 -53.18 29.00 -1.11
C HIS A 20 -51.81 29.63 -1.36
N VAL A 21 -51.78 30.90 -1.79
CA VAL A 21 -50.54 31.58 -2.21
C VAL A 21 -49.48 31.62 -1.11
N SER A 22 -49.89 31.81 0.15
CA SER A 22 -49.01 31.85 1.33
C SER A 22 -49.02 30.58 2.17
N ASN A 23 -49.94 29.64 1.93
CA ASN A 23 -50.04 28.40 2.71
C ASN A 23 -50.29 27.19 1.78
N PRO A 24 -49.24 26.64 1.16
CA PRO A 24 -49.39 25.60 0.14
C PRO A 24 -50.10 24.32 0.60
N ALA A 25 -50.20 24.06 1.91
CA ALA A 25 -50.91 22.91 2.46
C ALA A 25 -52.45 23.03 2.39
N GLN A 26 -52.98 24.24 2.19
CA GLN A 26 -54.41 24.45 1.97
C GLN A 26 -54.73 24.32 0.49
N GLU A 27 -55.36 23.20 0.15
CA GLU A 27 -55.70 22.86 -1.23
C GLU A 27 -57.21 22.87 -1.48
N ARG A 28 -57.59 23.20 -2.72
CA ARG A 28 -58.96 23.12 -3.22
C ARG A 28 -58.94 22.59 -4.65
N ILE A 29 -59.93 21.76 -4.99
CA ILE A 29 -60.14 21.31 -6.37
C ILE A 29 -61.16 22.24 -7.02
N LEU A 30 -60.82 22.77 -8.20
CA LEU A 30 -61.71 23.58 -9.02
C LEU A 30 -61.85 22.92 -10.40
N SER A 31 -63.09 22.64 -10.81
CA SER A 31 -63.39 22.25 -12.18
C SER A 31 -63.84 23.47 -12.99
N LEU A 32 -63.51 23.51 -14.28
CA LEU A 32 -63.97 24.56 -15.18
C LEU A 32 -65.49 24.46 -15.36
N ALA A 33 -66.18 25.58 -15.17
CA ALA A 33 -67.63 25.64 -15.23
C ALA A 33 -68.17 25.26 -16.61
N TYR A 34 -69.33 24.58 -16.65
CA TYR A 34 -70.10 24.25 -17.85
C TYR A 34 -69.45 23.38 -18.93
N VAL A 35 -68.15 23.07 -18.82
CA VAL A 35 -67.41 22.31 -19.84
C VAL A 35 -66.97 20.92 -19.34
N SER A 36 -66.62 20.05 -20.27
CA SER A 36 -66.02 18.75 -19.98
C SER A 36 -64.82 18.51 -20.89
N ALA A 37 -63.74 17.99 -20.33
CA ALA A 37 -62.58 17.52 -21.08
C ALA A 37 -62.70 16.01 -21.41
N PRO A 38 -62.01 15.52 -22.45
CA PRO A 38 -61.84 14.09 -22.66
C PRO A 38 -61.16 13.43 -21.45
N ARG A 39 -61.60 12.21 -21.12
CA ARG A 39 -61.17 11.49 -19.92
C ARG A 39 -59.80 10.86 -20.12
N LEU A 40 -58.85 11.30 -19.29
CA LEU A 40 -57.53 10.67 -19.16
C LEU A 40 -57.60 9.60 -18.06
N ARG A 41 -57.65 8.31 -18.44
CA ARG A 41 -57.73 7.17 -17.51
C ARG A 41 -56.78 6.06 -17.96
N ARG A 42 -56.19 5.34 -17.00
CA ARG A 42 -55.24 4.25 -17.26
C ARG A 42 -55.83 3.10 -18.10
N GLU A 43 -57.11 2.79 -17.93
CA GLU A 43 -57.77 1.66 -18.61
C GLU A 43 -58.29 2.02 -20.01
N GLU A 44 -58.65 3.29 -20.24
CA GLU A 44 -59.24 3.76 -21.49
C GLU A 44 -59.02 5.29 -21.62
N GLU A 45 -57.98 5.69 -22.37
CA GLU A 45 -57.69 7.10 -22.66
C GLU A 45 -58.55 7.57 -23.85
N GLU A 46 -59.43 8.54 -23.62
CA GLU A 46 -60.19 9.17 -24.71
C GLU A 46 -59.24 9.99 -25.61
N PRO A 47 -59.47 10.05 -26.94
CA PRO A 47 -58.68 10.89 -27.83
C PRO A 47 -58.58 12.33 -27.34
N TYR A 48 -57.39 12.93 -27.47
CA TYR A 48 -57.03 14.27 -27.03
C TYR A 48 -57.04 14.50 -25.51
N SER A 49 -57.27 13.48 -24.69
CA SER A 49 -57.29 13.62 -23.22
C SER A 49 -55.95 14.09 -22.64
N PHE A 50 -54.83 13.60 -23.18
CA PHE A 50 -53.49 14.05 -22.78
C PHE A 50 -53.25 15.50 -23.21
N GLN A 51 -53.48 15.83 -24.48
CA GLN A 51 -53.24 17.16 -25.07
C GLN A 51 -54.10 18.23 -24.39
N SER A 52 -55.37 17.92 -24.11
CA SER A 52 -56.28 18.79 -23.36
C SER A 52 -55.78 19.07 -21.95
N ARG A 53 -55.26 18.06 -21.24
CA ARG A 53 -54.60 18.25 -19.94
C ARG A 53 -53.31 19.05 -20.06
N GLU A 54 -52.47 18.76 -21.06
CA GLU A 54 -51.19 19.44 -21.28
C GLU A 54 -51.38 20.93 -21.55
N PHE A 55 -52.41 21.30 -22.32
CA PHE A 55 -52.76 22.69 -22.55
C PHE A 55 -52.96 23.45 -21.23
N LEU A 56 -53.77 22.91 -20.31
CA LEU A 56 -53.93 23.51 -18.98
C LEU A 56 -52.65 23.46 -18.16
N ARG A 57 -51.89 22.34 -18.23
CA ARG A 57 -50.65 22.16 -17.46
C ARG A 57 -49.63 23.25 -17.80
N GLU A 58 -49.37 23.45 -19.09
CA GLU A 58 -48.43 24.46 -19.59
C GLU A 58 -48.91 25.88 -19.32
N LEU A 59 -50.22 26.10 -19.45
CA LEU A 59 -50.80 27.40 -19.22
C LEU A 59 -50.79 27.80 -17.75
N LEU A 60 -51.01 26.87 -16.81
CA LEU A 60 -51.38 27.20 -15.44
C LEU A 60 -50.40 26.76 -14.36
N VAL A 61 -49.76 25.59 -14.47
CA VAL A 61 -49.05 24.97 -13.32
C VAL A 61 -48.03 25.95 -12.72
N GLY A 62 -48.04 26.04 -11.39
CA GLY A 62 -47.25 26.91 -10.52
C GLY A 62 -47.44 28.42 -10.72
N LYS A 63 -48.30 28.88 -11.63
CA LYS A 63 -48.69 30.29 -11.74
C LYS A 63 -49.72 30.65 -10.67
N VAL A 64 -49.74 31.92 -10.28
CA VAL A 64 -50.80 32.49 -9.45
C VAL A 64 -51.91 32.98 -10.37
N VAL A 65 -53.15 32.60 -10.05
CA VAL A 65 -54.34 32.86 -10.87
C VAL A 65 -55.45 33.47 -10.03
N TYR A 66 -56.31 34.22 -10.70
CA TYR A 66 -57.60 34.64 -10.15
C TYR A 66 -58.67 33.63 -10.54
N PHE A 67 -59.55 33.27 -9.62
CA PHE A 67 -60.65 32.35 -9.91
C PHE A 67 -61.94 32.76 -9.21
N ASN A 68 -63.07 32.39 -9.82
CA ASN A 68 -64.40 32.59 -9.27
C ASN A 68 -65.13 31.26 -9.24
N VAL A 69 -65.70 30.90 -8.09
CA VAL A 69 -66.62 29.75 -7.98
C VAL A 69 -68.00 30.22 -8.41
N LEU A 70 -68.56 29.60 -9.45
CA LEU A 70 -69.88 29.90 -9.98
C LEU A 70 -70.95 29.02 -9.34
N TYR A 71 -70.67 27.74 -9.16
CA TYR A 71 -71.59 26.80 -8.51
C TYR A 71 -70.84 25.62 -7.90
N THR A 72 -71.45 24.97 -6.92
CA THR A 72 -70.92 23.74 -6.29
C THR A 72 -71.91 22.62 -6.52
N ILE A 73 -71.44 21.45 -6.95
CA ILE A 73 -72.28 20.25 -7.08
C ILE A 73 -72.06 19.34 -5.86
N PRO A 74 -73.11 18.95 -5.12
CA PRO A 74 -73.01 18.14 -3.91
C PRO A 74 -72.95 16.63 -4.22
N THR A 75 -71.97 16.19 -5.01
CA THR A 75 -71.77 14.75 -5.32
C THR A 75 -70.64 14.15 -4.48
N GLY A 76 -70.94 13.63 -3.29
CA GLY A 76 -70.02 12.86 -2.42
C GLY A 76 -68.87 13.68 -1.79
N ALA A 77 -68.11 14.39 -2.61
CA ALA A 77 -67.19 15.47 -2.24
C ALA A 77 -67.74 16.78 -2.84
N LYS A 78 -67.84 17.85 -2.05
CA LYS A 78 -68.25 19.18 -2.54
C LYS A 78 -67.30 19.60 -3.67
N ARG A 79 -67.77 19.62 -4.92
CA ARG A 79 -66.95 19.96 -6.09
C ARG A 79 -67.32 21.35 -6.60
N ASP A 80 -66.36 22.26 -6.51
CA ASP A 80 -66.51 23.65 -6.97
C ASP A 80 -66.28 23.74 -8.48
N TYR A 81 -67.16 24.47 -9.15
CA TYR A 81 -67.08 24.78 -10.57
C TYR A 81 -66.91 26.27 -10.77
N GLY A 82 -65.98 26.68 -11.62
CA GLY A 82 -65.63 28.09 -11.73
C GLY A 82 -64.88 28.47 -12.99
N THR A 83 -64.49 29.74 -13.04
CA THR A 83 -63.64 30.31 -14.09
C THR A 83 -62.27 30.66 -13.53
N ILE A 84 -61.25 30.66 -14.38
CA ILE A 84 -59.87 31.03 -14.04
C ILE A 84 -59.39 32.12 -14.98
N LYS A 85 -58.80 33.19 -14.45
CA LYS A 85 -58.16 34.27 -15.20
C LYS A 85 -56.69 34.41 -14.80
N LEU A 86 -55.81 34.53 -15.79
CA LEU A 86 -54.39 34.81 -15.55
C LEU A 86 -54.20 36.32 -15.32
N PRO A 87 -53.38 36.74 -14.33
CA PRO A 87 -53.16 38.16 -14.06
C PRO A 87 -52.57 38.95 -15.24
N THR A 88 -51.81 38.27 -16.11
CA THR A 88 -51.03 38.87 -17.20
C THR A 88 -51.67 38.74 -18.58
N PHE A 89 -52.81 38.05 -18.70
CA PHE A 89 -53.48 37.80 -19.98
C PHE A 89 -54.97 38.11 -19.87
N ASP A 90 -55.52 38.83 -20.84
CA ASP A 90 -56.95 39.11 -20.89
C ASP A 90 -57.76 37.94 -21.48
N VAL A 91 -57.43 36.74 -21.03
CA VAL A 91 -58.04 35.49 -21.47
C VAL A 91 -58.44 34.69 -20.24
N GLN A 92 -59.65 34.12 -20.27
CA GLN A 92 -60.21 33.33 -19.18
C GLN A 92 -60.47 31.88 -19.60
N LEU A 93 -60.49 30.98 -18.62
CA LEU A 93 -60.91 29.61 -18.74
C LEU A 93 -62.32 29.45 -18.14
N PRO A 94 -63.21 28.67 -18.78
CA PRO A 94 -62.94 27.76 -19.89
C PRO A 94 -62.88 28.34 -21.31
N ASP A 95 -63.14 29.63 -21.54
CA ASP A 95 -63.31 30.22 -22.89
C ASP A 95 -62.22 29.79 -23.89
N ILE A 96 -60.94 29.97 -23.55
CA ILE A 96 -59.84 29.57 -24.46
C ILE A 96 -59.70 28.04 -24.60
N SER A 97 -60.02 27.26 -23.57
CA SER A 97 -60.04 25.79 -23.69
C SER A 97 -61.11 25.31 -24.66
N VAL A 98 -62.26 25.99 -24.71
CA VAL A 98 -63.32 25.69 -25.68
C VAL A 98 -62.91 26.15 -27.07
N GLN A 99 -62.41 27.38 -27.19
CA GLN A 99 -62.00 27.98 -28.47
C GLN A 99 -60.89 27.18 -29.18
N GLU A 100 -59.96 26.60 -28.41
CA GLU A 100 -58.89 25.74 -28.95
C GLU A 100 -59.29 24.26 -29.06
N GLY A 101 -60.55 23.91 -28.77
CA GLY A 101 -61.07 22.56 -28.93
C GLY A 101 -60.58 21.55 -27.89
N TRP A 102 -60.07 22.00 -26.74
CA TRP A 102 -59.61 21.11 -25.66
C TRP A 102 -60.74 20.63 -24.75
N THR A 103 -61.86 21.35 -24.71
CA THR A 103 -63.04 21.01 -23.93
C THR A 103 -64.31 21.26 -24.73
N ARG A 104 -65.35 20.47 -24.46
CA ARG A 104 -66.71 20.69 -25.00
C ARG A 104 -67.64 21.28 -23.96
N VAL A 105 -68.63 22.05 -24.38
CA VAL A 105 -69.74 22.52 -23.55
C VAL A 105 -70.62 21.31 -23.19
N ARG A 106 -70.98 21.18 -21.91
CA ARG A 106 -71.85 20.07 -21.45
C ARG A 106 -73.25 20.24 -22.01
N GLU A 107 -73.86 19.15 -22.44
CA GLU A 107 -75.24 19.15 -22.95
C GLU A 107 -76.24 19.67 -21.91
N GLU A 108 -76.02 19.38 -20.63
CA GLU A 108 -76.89 19.80 -19.52
C GLU A 108 -76.65 21.25 -19.05
N ALA A 109 -75.65 21.95 -19.60
CA ALA A 109 -75.41 23.35 -19.26
C ALA A 109 -76.51 24.23 -19.87
N GLY A 110 -77.21 25.03 -19.04
CA GLY A 110 -78.33 25.85 -19.52
C GLY A 110 -79.71 25.27 -19.26
N LYS A 111 -79.82 24.04 -18.71
CA LYS A 111 -81.09 23.31 -18.58
C LYS A 111 -81.76 23.42 -17.22
N ARG A 112 -81.17 24.14 -16.25
CA ARG A 112 -81.79 24.33 -14.93
C ARG A 112 -82.78 25.50 -14.96
N ALA A 113 -83.89 25.35 -14.24
CA ALA A 113 -85.02 26.30 -14.27
C ALA A 113 -84.74 27.65 -13.56
N ASP A 114 -83.58 27.79 -12.91
CA ASP A 114 -83.17 28.90 -12.03
C ASP A 114 -81.95 29.69 -12.56
N GLU A 115 -81.60 29.54 -13.84
CA GLU A 115 -80.43 30.23 -14.42
C GLU A 115 -80.69 31.72 -14.74
N SER A 116 -79.76 32.59 -14.35
CA SER A 116 -79.82 34.03 -14.61
C SER A 116 -79.58 34.39 -16.08
N GLU A 117 -80.03 35.57 -16.53
CA GLU A 117 -79.76 36.08 -17.89
C GLU A 117 -78.24 36.16 -18.19
N GLU A 118 -77.42 36.48 -17.19
CA GLU A 118 -75.96 36.52 -17.31
C GLU A 118 -75.36 35.14 -17.60
N THR A 119 -75.90 34.09 -16.95
CA THR A 119 -75.49 32.70 -17.18
C THR A 119 -75.83 32.25 -18.60
N ALA A 120 -77.03 32.58 -19.07
CA ALA A 120 -77.48 32.24 -20.41
C ALA A 120 -76.59 32.89 -21.49
N ALA A 121 -76.30 34.18 -21.36
CA ALA A 121 -75.41 34.91 -22.27
C ALA A 121 -73.98 34.34 -22.26
N TYR A 122 -73.47 33.92 -21.10
CA TYR A 122 -72.16 33.29 -21.01
C TYR A 122 -72.12 31.91 -21.70
N LEU A 123 -73.16 31.10 -21.56
CA LEU A 123 -73.28 29.81 -22.25
C LEU A 123 -73.40 29.97 -23.77
N GLU A 124 -74.14 30.98 -24.24
CA GLU A 124 -74.22 31.29 -25.68
C GLU A 124 -72.83 31.63 -26.24
N ARG A 125 -72.04 32.44 -25.52
CA ARG A 125 -70.64 32.71 -25.87
C ARG A 125 -69.80 31.43 -25.93
N LEU A 126 -69.90 30.55 -24.93
CA LEU A 126 -69.15 29.29 -24.94
C LEU A 126 -69.53 28.39 -26.12
N ARG A 127 -70.82 28.32 -26.48
CA ARG A 127 -71.29 27.56 -27.65
C ARG A 127 -70.76 28.16 -28.96
N ALA A 128 -70.74 29.48 -29.09
CA ALA A 128 -70.14 30.14 -30.25
C ALA A 128 -68.64 29.84 -30.40
N LEU A 129 -67.89 29.81 -29.29
CA LEU A 129 -66.47 29.40 -29.29
C LEU A 129 -66.32 27.91 -29.64
N GLU A 130 -67.23 27.05 -29.20
CA GLU A 130 -67.22 25.62 -29.54
C GLU A 130 -67.49 25.42 -31.04
N ASP A 131 -68.48 26.11 -31.60
CA ASP A 131 -68.81 26.02 -33.02
C ASP A 131 -67.65 26.53 -33.89
N HIS A 132 -66.93 27.57 -33.43
CA HIS A 132 -65.69 27.98 -34.06
C HIS A 132 -64.62 26.87 -34.03
N ALA A 133 -64.39 26.25 -32.87
CA ALA A 133 -63.44 25.14 -32.75
C ALA A 133 -63.81 23.92 -33.63
N LYS A 134 -65.11 23.64 -33.79
CA LYS A 134 -65.62 22.62 -34.73
C LYS A 134 -65.34 23.01 -36.17
N SER A 135 -65.59 24.26 -36.56
CA SER A 135 -65.39 24.73 -37.94
C SER A 135 -63.92 24.74 -38.37
N GLU A 136 -63.01 24.87 -37.41
CA GLU A 136 -61.56 24.88 -37.62
C GLU A 136 -60.90 23.50 -37.38
N ASP A 137 -61.70 22.45 -37.16
CA ASP A 137 -61.21 21.10 -36.84
C ASP A 137 -60.14 21.10 -35.73
N LYS A 138 -60.39 21.80 -34.62
CA LYS A 138 -59.43 21.94 -33.50
C LYS A 138 -59.63 20.87 -32.43
N GLY A 139 -58.53 20.40 -31.85
CA GLY A 139 -58.52 19.52 -30.67
C GLY A 139 -59.42 18.29 -30.84
N ILE A 140 -60.38 18.12 -29.93
CA ILE A 140 -61.33 16.99 -29.93
C ILE A 140 -62.16 16.87 -31.22
N TRP A 141 -62.23 17.93 -32.02
CA TRP A 141 -62.96 17.98 -33.29
C TRP A 141 -62.11 17.54 -34.49
N ALA A 142 -60.78 17.43 -34.35
CA ALA A 142 -59.84 17.17 -35.47
C ALA A 142 -59.75 15.69 -35.93
N GLY A 143 -60.63 14.82 -35.41
CA GLY A 143 -60.68 13.38 -35.65
C GLY A 143 -59.88 12.55 -34.63
N ALA A 144 -60.44 11.42 -34.19
CA ALA A 144 -59.93 10.64 -33.05
C ALA A 144 -58.48 10.12 -33.21
N GLU A 145 -58.09 9.71 -34.42
CA GLU A 145 -56.77 9.10 -34.67
C GLU A 145 -55.60 10.05 -34.39
N LYS A 146 -55.75 11.35 -34.67
CA LYS A 146 -54.69 12.35 -34.44
C LYS A 146 -54.52 12.71 -32.95
N GLY A 147 -55.50 12.37 -32.11
CA GLY A 147 -55.51 12.66 -30.68
C GLY A 147 -55.09 11.47 -29.82
N ARG A 148 -54.71 10.34 -30.42
CA ARG A 148 -54.37 9.13 -29.66
C ARG A 148 -52.93 9.22 -29.14
N THR A 149 -52.78 8.92 -27.86
CA THR A 149 -51.50 8.77 -27.16
C THR A 149 -51.53 7.43 -26.46
N GLU A 150 -50.53 6.60 -26.72
CA GLU A 150 -50.37 5.31 -26.05
C GLU A 150 -49.41 5.49 -24.87
N THR A 151 -49.85 5.12 -23.67
CA THR A 151 -49.02 5.22 -22.47
C THR A 151 -48.88 3.85 -21.83
N SER A 152 -47.65 3.33 -21.82
CA SER A 152 -47.34 2.15 -21.02
C SER A 152 -47.16 2.52 -19.55
N TYR A 153 -47.66 1.66 -18.68
CA TYR A 153 -47.51 1.76 -17.21
C TYR A 153 -46.69 0.60 -16.63
N GLU A 154 -46.24 -0.32 -17.50
CA GLU A 154 -45.46 -1.48 -17.14
C GLU A 154 -44.10 -1.41 -17.85
N LEU A 155 -43.04 -1.62 -17.08
CA LEU A 155 -41.68 -1.68 -17.59
C LEU A 155 -41.18 -3.11 -17.44
N SER A 156 -41.21 -3.86 -18.54
CA SER A 156 -40.82 -5.28 -18.59
C SER A 156 -39.30 -5.47 -18.49
N ASP A 157 -38.53 -4.63 -19.19
CA ASP A 157 -37.06 -4.63 -19.12
C ASP A 157 -36.51 -3.21 -18.95
N ALA A 158 -36.31 -2.83 -17.70
CA ALA A 158 -35.75 -1.53 -17.36
C ALA A 158 -34.30 -1.35 -17.84
N LYS A 159 -33.54 -2.44 -17.97
CA LYS A 159 -32.14 -2.37 -18.38
C LYS A 159 -32.03 -2.14 -19.89
N ALA A 160 -32.83 -2.85 -20.68
CA ALA A 160 -32.90 -2.63 -22.12
C ALA A 160 -33.27 -1.18 -22.46
N LEU A 161 -34.23 -0.58 -21.74
CA LEU A 161 -34.60 0.81 -21.92
C LEU A 161 -33.45 1.77 -21.61
N VAL A 162 -32.70 1.53 -20.52
CA VAL A 162 -31.52 2.34 -20.19
C VAL A 162 -30.47 2.23 -21.28
N ASP A 163 -30.23 1.03 -21.80
CA ASP A 163 -29.22 0.80 -22.86
C ASP A 163 -29.62 1.46 -24.19
N GLU A 164 -30.92 1.44 -24.55
CA GLU A 164 -31.46 2.06 -25.77
C GLU A 164 -31.35 3.59 -25.76
N TYR A 165 -31.67 4.20 -24.61
CA TYR A 165 -31.68 5.65 -24.43
C TYR A 165 -30.41 6.18 -23.76
N LYS A 166 -29.38 5.34 -23.65
CA LYS A 166 -28.10 5.71 -23.06
C LYS A 166 -27.50 6.91 -23.79
N SER A 167 -27.15 7.95 -23.03
CA SER A 167 -26.58 9.21 -23.55
C SER A 167 -27.54 10.08 -24.37
N LYS A 168 -28.85 9.79 -24.36
CA LYS A 168 -29.89 10.66 -24.89
C LYS A 168 -30.64 11.32 -23.73
N ASP A 169 -30.93 12.60 -23.86
CA ASP A 169 -31.84 13.28 -22.94
C ASP A 169 -33.27 13.13 -23.47
N LEU A 170 -34.14 12.58 -22.63
CA LEU A 170 -35.56 12.40 -22.89
C LEU A 170 -36.34 13.58 -22.32
N GLU A 171 -37.36 14.03 -23.05
CA GLU A 171 -38.36 14.91 -22.44
C GLU A 171 -39.27 14.10 -21.52
N GLY A 172 -39.57 14.65 -20.35
CA GLY A 172 -40.46 14.02 -19.40
C GLY A 172 -41.29 14.99 -18.60
N ILE A 173 -42.32 14.47 -17.95
CA ILE A 173 -43.20 15.20 -17.05
C ILE A 173 -43.18 14.50 -15.69
N VAL A 174 -43.01 15.26 -14.61
CA VAL A 174 -43.09 14.70 -13.25
C VAL A 174 -44.55 14.59 -12.85
N GLU A 175 -45.15 13.43 -13.03
CA GLU A 175 -46.56 13.20 -12.74
C GLU A 175 -46.86 13.21 -11.25
N ARG A 176 -45.94 12.64 -10.43
CA ARG A 176 -46.06 12.62 -8.97
C ARG A 176 -44.69 12.65 -8.30
N VAL A 177 -44.65 13.20 -7.09
CA VAL A 177 -43.50 13.11 -6.19
C VAL A 177 -43.86 12.16 -5.05
N LEU A 178 -43.27 10.97 -5.04
CA LEU A 178 -43.55 9.94 -4.04
C LEU A 178 -42.72 10.14 -2.77
N ASN A 179 -41.48 10.61 -2.94
CA ASN A 179 -40.56 10.99 -1.89
C ASN A 179 -39.59 12.05 -2.42
N GLY A 180 -38.79 12.67 -1.56
CA GLY A 180 -37.74 13.60 -1.97
C GLY A 180 -36.76 13.03 -3.03
N ASP A 181 -36.59 11.71 -3.10
CA ASP A 181 -35.72 11.02 -4.05
C ASP A 181 -36.45 10.01 -4.97
N ARG A 182 -37.79 10.02 -5.02
CA ARG A 182 -38.61 9.11 -5.83
C ARG A 182 -39.73 9.84 -6.56
N LEU A 183 -39.76 9.68 -7.88
CA LEU A 183 -40.69 10.37 -8.78
C LEU A 183 -41.47 9.36 -9.61
N VAL A 184 -42.71 9.69 -9.96
CA VAL A 184 -43.40 9.09 -11.11
C VAL A 184 -43.13 10.01 -12.30
N LEU A 185 -42.40 9.49 -13.28
CA LEU A 185 -42.07 10.21 -14.51
C LEU A 185 -42.93 9.66 -15.65
N ARG A 186 -43.48 10.56 -16.46
CA ARG A 186 -43.99 10.24 -17.80
C ARG A 186 -42.92 10.65 -18.81
N LEU A 187 -42.22 9.67 -19.38
CA LEU A 187 -41.22 9.85 -20.42
C LEU A 187 -41.94 9.94 -21.77
N LEU A 188 -41.63 10.99 -22.53
CA LEU A 188 -42.18 11.22 -23.86
C LEU A 188 -41.23 10.59 -24.88
N LEU A 189 -41.40 9.30 -25.16
CA LEU A 189 -40.50 8.54 -26.04
C LEU A 189 -40.66 9.01 -27.49
N THR A 190 -41.91 9.17 -27.92
CA THR A 190 -42.31 9.81 -29.18
C THR A 190 -43.52 10.73 -28.92
N PRO A 191 -43.99 11.53 -29.91
CA PRO A 191 -45.20 12.34 -29.74
C PRO A 191 -46.48 11.54 -29.43
N HIS A 192 -46.49 10.24 -29.72
CA HIS A 192 -47.65 9.37 -29.56
C HIS A 192 -47.41 8.20 -28.59
N GLU A 193 -46.17 7.93 -28.19
CA GLU A 193 -45.81 6.82 -27.30
C GLU A 193 -45.10 7.34 -26.06
N HIS A 194 -45.71 7.10 -24.90
CA HIS A 194 -45.19 7.51 -23.60
C HIS A 194 -44.99 6.31 -22.68
N LEU A 195 -44.10 6.48 -21.70
CA LEU A 195 -43.89 5.53 -20.61
C LEU A 195 -44.05 6.25 -19.27
N GLN A 196 -44.99 5.79 -18.45
CA GLN A 196 -45.15 6.28 -17.09
C GLN A 196 -44.59 5.28 -16.07
N VAL A 197 -43.54 5.67 -15.36
CA VAL A 197 -42.77 4.76 -14.49
C VAL A 197 -42.22 5.46 -13.25
N VAL A 198 -41.97 4.69 -12.19
CA VAL A 198 -41.28 5.19 -10.99
C VAL A 198 -39.78 5.20 -11.22
N ALA A 199 -39.14 6.33 -10.96
CA ALA A 199 -37.70 6.51 -11.05
C ALA A 199 -37.10 7.07 -9.75
N ALA A 200 -35.90 6.61 -9.42
CA ALA A 200 -35.06 7.16 -8.38
C ALA A 200 -34.23 8.34 -8.91
N LEU A 201 -34.20 9.43 -8.16
CA LEU A 201 -33.31 10.56 -8.45
C LEU A 201 -31.85 10.13 -8.24
N ALA A 202 -31.04 10.29 -9.28
CA ALA A 202 -29.63 9.92 -9.24
C ALA A 202 -28.86 10.73 -8.17
N GLY A 203 -27.91 10.08 -7.51
CA GLY A 203 -26.93 10.71 -6.61
C GLY A 203 -27.42 11.17 -5.24
N VAL A 204 -28.71 11.04 -4.92
CA VAL A 204 -29.27 11.48 -3.63
C VAL A 204 -30.09 10.40 -2.95
N ARG A 205 -30.18 10.48 -1.62
CA ARG A 205 -31.13 9.74 -0.81
C ARG A 205 -31.77 10.69 0.19
N ALA A 206 -33.09 10.81 0.14
CA ALA A 206 -33.88 11.66 1.03
C ALA A 206 -34.47 10.83 2.18
N PRO A 207 -34.75 11.43 3.36
CA PRO A 207 -35.55 10.78 4.39
C PRO A 207 -36.92 10.37 3.83
N ALA A 208 -37.50 9.31 4.38
CA ALA A 208 -38.80 8.83 3.94
C ALA A 208 -39.92 9.81 4.36
N ALA A 209 -40.69 10.31 3.40
CA ALA A 209 -41.93 11.01 3.65
C ALA A 209 -43.02 10.05 4.16
N ARG A 210 -44.07 10.62 4.75
CA ARG A 210 -45.23 9.89 5.22
C ARG A 210 -45.90 9.15 4.07
N ARG A 211 -46.25 7.87 4.27
CA ARG A 211 -46.89 7.06 3.23
C ARG A 211 -47.95 6.12 3.80
N VAL A 212 -48.97 5.84 3.00
CA VAL A 212 -49.99 4.83 3.29
C VAL A 212 -49.70 3.60 2.44
N ASN A 213 -49.53 2.44 3.08
CA ASN A 213 -49.28 1.18 2.39
C ASN A 213 -50.56 0.63 1.73
N ALA A 214 -50.41 -0.38 0.87
CA ALA A 214 -51.54 -1.05 0.21
C ALA A 214 -52.59 -1.60 1.20
N ASP A 215 -52.16 -1.99 2.40
CA ASP A 215 -53.02 -2.48 3.48
C ASP A 215 -53.74 -1.36 4.27
N GLY A 216 -53.65 -0.10 3.83
CA GLY A 216 -54.26 1.07 4.47
C GLY A 216 -53.54 1.58 5.73
N LYS A 217 -52.43 0.95 6.14
CA LYS A 217 -51.63 1.40 7.29
C LYS A 217 -50.72 2.57 6.93
N GLU A 218 -50.77 3.62 7.74
CA GLU A 218 -49.91 4.80 7.61
C GLU A 218 -48.55 4.56 8.27
N GLN A 219 -47.47 4.82 7.52
CA GLN A 219 -46.11 4.89 8.04
C GLN A 219 -45.75 6.35 8.25
N PRO A 220 -45.28 6.73 9.46
CA PRO A 220 -44.89 8.10 9.76
C PRO A 220 -43.67 8.51 8.93
N ALA A 221 -43.55 9.81 8.67
CA ALA A 221 -42.36 10.38 8.04
C ALA A 221 -41.14 10.26 8.97
N GLU A 222 -39.98 10.03 8.37
CA GLU A 222 -38.69 10.32 9.00
C GLU A 222 -38.51 11.84 9.16
N PRO A 223 -37.66 12.30 10.10
CA PRO A 223 -37.37 13.72 10.24
C PRO A 223 -36.94 14.35 8.90
N TYR A 224 -37.58 15.45 8.52
CA TYR A 224 -37.41 16.17 7.26
C TYR A 224 -37.91 15.43 5.99
N GLY A 225 -38.60 14.28 6.13
CA GLY A 225 -39.10 13.50 5.00
C GLY A 225 -40.20 14.22 4.23
N ASP A 226 -41.22 14.73 4.93
CA ASP A 226 -42.33 15.47 4.33
C ASP A 226 -41.83 16.79 3.70
N GLU A 227 -40.88 17.47 4.36
CA GLU A 227 -40.24 18.68 3.86
C GLU A 227 -39.43 18.40 2.58
N ALA A 228 -38.70 17.28 2.51
CA ALA A 228 -37.97 16.86 1.32
C ALA A 228 -38.91 16.58 0.14
N GLN A 229 -40.02 15.88 0.39
CA GLN A 229 -41.05 15.63 -0.63
C GLN A 229 -41.68 16.94 -1.12
N GLN A 230 -42.13 17.80 -0.20
CA GLN A 230 -42.75 19.09 -0.52
C GLN A 230 -41.78 20.03 -1.26
N PHE A 231 -40.49 19.98 -0.92
CA PHE A 231 -39.45 20.77 -1.59
C PHE A 231 -39.34 20.43 -3.08
N VAL A 232 -39.41 19.14 -3.42
CA VAL A 232 -39.41 18.65 -4.80
C VAL A 232 -40.73 18.94 -5.49
N GLU A 233 -41.85 18.67 -4.81
CA GLU A 233 -43.20 18.86 -5.33
C GLU A 233 -43.43 20.31 -5.76
N SER A 234 -43.13 21.27 -4.89
CA SER A 234 -43.30 22.70 -5.16
C SER A 234 -42.46 23.24 -6.33
N ARG A 235 -41.42 22.51 -6.75
CA ARG A 235 -40.49 22.95 -7.80
C ARG A 235 -40.73 22.27 -9.13
N ILE A 236 -41.01 20.96 -9.14
CA ILE A 236 -41.02 20.18 -10.36
C ILE A 236 -42.30 19.37 -10.61
N LEU A 237 -43.28 19.33 -9.69
CA LEU A 237 -44.54 18.62 -9.94
C LEU A 237 -45.21 19.17 -11.21
N GLN A 238 -45.54 18.26 -12.13
CA GLN A 238 -46.12 18.52 -13.45
C GLN A 238 -45.36 19.55 -14.29
N ARG A 239 -44.05 19.68 -14.04
CA ARG A 239 -43.15 20.42 -14.90
C ARG A 239 -42.54 19.53 -15.97
N LYS A 240 -42.29 20.13 -17.12
CA LYS A 240 -41.49 19.55 -18.18
C LYS A 240 -40.02 19.54 -17.72
N VAL A 241 -39.37 18.41 -17.87
CA VAL A 241 -37.99 18.16 -17.43
C VAL A 241 -37.24 17.40 -18.52
N GLN A 242 -35.93 17.57 -18.54
CA GLN A 242 -35.02 16.70 -19.28
C GLN A 242 -34.59 15.55 -18.36
N VAL A 243 -34.67 14.32 -18.86
CA VAL A 243 -34.43 13.09 -18.11
C VAL A 243 -33.32 12.29 -18.80
N SER A 244 -32.24 12.02 -18.08
CA SER A 244 -31.17 11.14 -18.55
C SER A 244 -31.20 9.85 -17.75
N LEU A 245 -31.42 8.71 -18.43
CA LEU A 245 -31.43 7.38 -17.79
C LEU A 245 -29.99 6.91 -17.56
N LEU A 246 -29.66 6.55 -16.32
CA LEU A 246 -28.29 6.19 -15.94
C LEU A 246 -28.11 4.71 -15.63
N GLY A 247 -29.15 4.06 -15.11
CA GLY A 247 -29.05 2.68 -14.63
C GLY A 247 -30.34 2.20 -14.00
N VAL A 248 -30.25 1.06 -13.32
CA VAL A 248 -31.36 0.44 -12.59
C VAL A 248 -30.95 0.12 -11.15
N THR A 249 -31.88 0.25 -10.22
CA THR A 249 -31.69 -0.22 -8.85
C THR A 249 -31.69 -1.75 -8.82
N PRO A 250 -31.23 -2.40 -7.73
CA PRO A 250 -31.33 -3.85 -7.57
C PRO A 250 -32.78 -4.37 -7.65
N GLN A 251 -33.78 -3.53 -7.40
CA GLN A 251 -35.20 -3.83 -7.50
C GLN A 251 -35.78 -3.55 -8.89
N GLY A 252 -34.95 -3.22 -9.89
CA GLY A 252 -35.37 -2.97 -11.27
C GLY A 252 -35.99 -1.59 -11.53
N GLN A 253 -35.90 -0.64 -10.59
CA GLN A 253 -36.39 0.72 -10.81
C GLN A 253 -35.36 1.55 -11.57
N LEU A 254 -35.81 2.47 -12.44
CA LEU A 254 -34.91 3.36 -13.17
C LEU A 254 -34.19 4.32 -12.21
N ILE A 255 -32.91 4.58 -12.49
CA ILE A 255 -32.11 5.65 -11.86
C ILE A 255 -31.89 6.72 -12.91
N ALA A 256 -32.34 7.95 -12.64
CA ALA A 256 -32.32 9.01 -13.63
C ALA A 256 -31.85 10.35 -13.07
N THR A 257 -31.15 11.13 -13.90
CA THR A 257 -30.96 12.56 -13.68
C THR A 257 -32.22 13.29 -14.17
N VAL A 258 -32.74 14.22 -13.36
CA VAL A 258 -33.91 15.03 -13.72
C VAL A 258 -33.51 16.51 -13.68
N LEU A 259 -33.51 17.15 -14.85
CA LEU A 259 -33.07 18.51 -15.05
C LEU A 259 -34.26 19.40 -15.44
N HIS A 260 -34.54 20.39 -14.60
CA HIS A 260 -35.46 21.49 -14.94
C HIS A 260 -34.65 22.64 -15.56
N PRO A 261 -35.24 23.54 -16.36
CA PRO A 261 -34.54 24.74 -16.85
C PRO A 261 -33.86 25.59 -15.76
N ASN A 262 -34.35 25.50 -14.52
CA ASN A 262 -33.76 26.20 -13.36
C ASN A 262 -32.64 25.40 -12.66
N GLY A 263 -32.29 24.21 -13.14
CA GLY A 263 -31.21 23.38 -12.62
C GLY A 263 -31.64 21.99 -12.15
N ASN A 264 -30.68 21.27 -11.57
CA ASN A 264 -30.84 19.89 -11.13
C ASN A 264 -31.44 19.82 -9.72
N VAL A 265 -32.64 19.25 -9.59
CA VAL A 265 -33.37 19.18 -8.32
C VAL A 265 -32.62 18.42 -7.22
N ALA A 266 -31.83 17.40 -7.58
CA ALA A 266 -31.03 16.63 -6.64
C ALA A 266 -29.94 17.49 -5.98
N LYS A 267 -29.30 18.38 -6.75
CA LYS A 267 -28.33 19.35 -6.20
C LYS A 267 -29.01 20.28 -5.19
N PHE A 268 -30.18 20.82 -5.55
CA PHE A 268 -30.90 21.76 -4.68
C PHE A 268 -31.41 21.11 -3.39
N LEU A 269 -31.80 19.83 -3.43
CA LEU A 269 -32.13 19.05 -2.23
C LEU A 269 -30.94 18.94 -1.27
N LEU A 270 -29.75 18.68 -1.81
CA LEU A 270 -28.52 18.60 -1.02
C LEU A 270 -28.15 19.95 -0.42
N GLU A 271 -28.22 21.05 -1.19
CA GLU A 271 -27.95 22.42 -0.70
C GLU A 271 -28.92 22.89 0.39
N ALA A 272 -30.15 22.37 0.36
CA ALA A 272 -31.16 22.62 1.38
C ALA A 272 -30.99 21.74 2.63
N GLY A 273 -30.10 20.73 2.60
CA GLY A 273 -29.93 19.77 3.69
C GLY A 273 -31.11 18.80 3.83
N LEU A 274 -31.85 18.54 2.74
CA LEU A 274 -33.02 17.65 2.73
C LEU A 274 -32.71 16.26 2.14
N ALA A 275 -31.45 16.00 1.80
CA ALA A 275 -30.97 14.71 1.32
C ALA A 275 -29.48 14.53 1.64
N ARG A 276 -28.97 13.31 1.48
CA ARG A 276 -27.54 12.96 1.51
C ARG A 276 -27.07 12.45 0.14
N CYS A 277 -25.78 12.57 -0.16
CA CYS A 277 -25.21 11.93 -1.34
C CYS A 277 -25.40 10.41 -1.25
N HIS A 278 -25.85 9.79 -2.35
CA HIS A 278 -25.94 8.34 -2.45
C HIS A 278 -24.74 7.76 -3.18
N ASP A 279 -23.74 7.31 -2.42
CA ASP A 279 -22.43 6.91 -2.97
C ASP A 279 -22.48 5.76 -3.97
N LEU A 280 -23.47 4.86 -3.89
CA LEU A 280 -23.66 3.77 -4.86
C LEU A 280 -23.91 4.28 -6.28
N HIS A 281 -24.43 5.51 -6.43
CA HIS A 281 -24.65 6.14 -7.73
C HIS A 281 -23.39 6.84 -8.28
N SER A 282 -22.26 6.80 -7.57
CA SER A 282 -21.08 7.56 -7.98
C SER A 282 -20.52 7.17 -9.34
N ALA A 283 -20.52 5.87 -9.66
CA ALA A 283 -20.03 5.39 -10.95
C ALA A 283 -20.94 5.84 -12.11
N LEU A 284 -22.24 6.02 -11.84
CA LEU A 284 -23.23 6.44 -12.82
C LEU A 284 -23.13 7.93 -13.13
N LEU A 285 -22.84 8.74 -12.11
CA LEU A 285 -22.81 10.21 -12.21
C LEU A 285 -21.41 10.77 -12.55
N GLY A 286 -20.35 10.00 -12.34
CA GLY A 286 -18.98 10.41 -12.60
C GLY A 286 -18.64 11.73 -11.90
N ALA A 287 -18.13 12.71 -12.68
CA ALA A 287 -17.72 14.02 -12.18
C ALA A 287 -18.87 14.82 -11.51
N ASN A 288 -20.13 14.56 -11.86
CA ASN A 288 -21.27 15.27 -11.28
C ASN A 288 -21.44 15.02 -9.77
N MET A 289 -20.94 13.89 -9.25
CA MET A 289 -20.96 13.64 -7.80
C MET A 289 -20.13 14.64 -7.00
N ALA A 290 -19.06 15.19 -7.57
CA ALA A 290 -18.27 16.19 -6.86
C ALA A 290 -19.11 17.44 -6.57
N THR A 291 -19.96 17.85 -7.52
CA THR A 291 -20.91 18.95 -7.35
C THR A 291 -21.92 18.65 -6.24
N PHE A 292 -22.41 17.41 -6.17
CA PHE A 292 -23.37 16.99 -5.14
C PHE A 292 -22.73 16.97 -3.75
N ARG A 293 -21.49 16.49 -3.62
CA ARG A 293 -20.77 16.52 -2.35
C ARG A 293 -20.49 17.93 -1.86
N ARG A 294 -20.15 18.86 -2.76
CA ARG A 294 -20.00 20.29 -2.40
C ARG A 294 -21.32 20.89 -1.91
N ALA A 295 -22.44 20.55 -2.55
CA ALA A 295 -23.77 20.95 -2.12
C ALA A 295 -24.13 20.41 -0.72
N GLU A 296 -23.92 19.12 -0.48
CA GLU A 296 -24.14 18.51 0.84
C GLU A 296 -23.23 19.12 1.91
N LYS A 297 -21.94 19.33 1.59
CA LYS A 297 -20.99 19.97 2.49
C LYS A 297 -21.44 21.37 2.89
N ALA A 298 -21.88 22.18 1.93
CA ALA A 298 -22.42 23.52 2.22
C ALA A 298 -23.64 23.46 3.17
N ALA A 299 -24.48 22.43 3.05
CA ALA A 299 -25.60 22.21 3.97
C ALA A 299 -25.16 21.71 5.36
N LYS A 300 -24.14 20.85 5.44
CA LYS A 300 -23.53 20.42 6.70
C LYS A 300 -22.89 21.58 7.45
N ASP A 301 -22.07 22.37 6.77
CA ASP A 301 -21.37 23.54 7.32
C ASP A 301 -22.38 24.58 7.83
N ALA A 302 -23.49 24.77 7.10
CA ALA A 302 -24.59 25.65 7.49
C ALA A 302 -25.62 25.00 8.43
N ARG A 303 -25.42 23.74 8.85
CA ARG A 303 -26.32 22.96 9.72
C ARG A 303 -27.79 22.99 9.29
N LYS A 304 -28.06 22.78 8.00
CA LYS A 304 -29.43 22.80 7.44
C LYS A 304 -30.10 21.43 7.48
N GLY A 305 -31.43 21.44 7.62
CA GLY A 305 -32.29 20.25 7.50
C GLY A 305 -31.81 19.07 8.36
N ILE A 306 -31.55 17.92 7.72
CA ILE A 306 -31.10 16.69 8.38
C ILE A 306 -29.74 16.83 9.13
N PHE A 307 -29.05 17.97 8.96
CA PHE A 307 -27.76 18.27 9.60
C PHE A 307 -27.87 19.27 10.77
N THR A 308 -29.06 19.72 11.17
CA THR A 308 -29.21 20.66 12.31
C THR A 308 -28.65 20.10 13.63
N GLY A 309 -28.78 18.78 13.84
CA GLY A 309 -28.25 18.05 14.99
C GLY A 309 -26.85 17.48 14.79
N LEU A 310 -26.13 17.88 13.73
CA LEU A 310 -24.78 17.38 13.47
C LEU A 310 -23.83 17.92 14.54
N VAL A 311 -23.53 17.08 15.54
CA VAL A 311 -22.40 17.31 16.44
C VAL A 311 -21.14 17.20 15.60
N ALA A 312 -20.20 18.14 15.76
CA ALA A 312 -18.87 17.99 15.16
C ALA A 312 -18.38 16.58 15.47
N PRO A 313 -17.84 15.83 14.48
CA PRO A 313 -17.44 14.45 14.72
C PRO A 313 -16.60 14.42 15.99
N GLN A 314 -17.11 13.76 17.03
CA GLN A 314 -16.27 13.48 18.17
C GLN A 314 -15.09 12.73 17.58
N GLY A 315 -13.88 13.26 17.78
CA GLY A 315 -12.69 12.51 17.47
C GLY A 315 -12.85 11.11 18.06
N PRO A 316 -12.39 10.06 17.37
CA PRO A 316 -12.49 8.68 17.82
C PRO A 316 -12.18 8.52 19.32
N ALA A 317 -12.75 7.49 19.93
CA ALA A 317 -12.75 7.21 21.36
C ALA A 317 -11.35 7.18 22.05
N GLY A 318 -10.26 7.16 21.28
CA GLY A 318 -8.91 7.47 21.74
C GLY A 318 -8.47 8.81 21.15
N GLY A 319 -8.22 9.81 22.00
CA GLY A 319 -7.73 11.13 21.59
C GLY A 319 -6.49 11.06 20.68
N ALA A 320 -6.19 12.14 19.97
CA ALA A 320 -5.03 12.19 19.10
C ALA A 320 -3.73 12.01 19.92
N GLU A 321 -2.92 11.03 19.53
CA GLU A 321 -1.65 10.71 20.18
C GLU A 321 -0.47 11.14 19.29
N ASP A 322 0.63 11.55 19.93
CA ASP A 322 1.84 11.98 19.24
C ASP A 322 2.77 10.79 18.94
N TYR A 323 3.17 10.69 17.67
CA TYR A 323 4.12 9.68 17.18
C TYR A 323 5.20 10.33 16.31
N ILE A 324 6.30 9.60 16.10
CA ILE A 324 7.28 9.89 15.05
C ILE A 324 7.12 8.85 13.95
N VAL A 325 7.06 9.28 12.68
CA VAL A 325 7.03 8.34 11.56
C VAL A 325 8.41 7.73 11.39
N SER A 326 8.53 6.45 11.75
CA SER A 326 9.82 5.75 11.70
C SER A 326 10.12 5.16 10.32
N ARG A 327 9.09 4.67 9.62
CA ARG A 327 9.21 4.08 8.28
C ARG A 327 7.93 4.25 7.45
N VAL A 328 8.10 4.56 6.18
CA VAL A 328 7.06 4.51 5.16
C VAL A 328 7.20 3.20 4.40
N LEU A 329 6.23 2.29 4.56
CA LEU A 329 6.25 1.01 3.84
C LEU A 329 5.86 1.22 2.38
N ASN A 330 4.73 1.92 2.18
CA ASN A 330 4.14 2.27 0.90
C ASN A 330 3.20 3.49 1.11
N ALA A 331 2.46 3.89 0.07
CA ALA A 331 1.69 5.15 0.09
C ALA A 331 0.45 5.14 1.00
N ASP A 332 0.09 4.03 1.64
CA ASP A 332 -1.03 3.96 2.58
C ASP A 332 -0.68 3.28 3.92
N THR A 333 0.55 2.81 4.10
CA THR A 333 0.97 2.05 5.28
C THR A 333 2.25 2.61 5.89
N LEU A 334 2.19 2.91 7.20
CA LEU A 334 3.25 3.56 7.97
C LEU A 334 3.64 2.72 9.18
N PHE A 335 4.89 2.90 9.63
CA PHE A 335 5.36 2.53 10.96
C PHE A 335 5.57 3.80 11.76
N LEU A 336 5.00 3.81 12.96
CA LEU A 336 4.99 4.92 13.89
C LEU A 336 5.69 4.50 15.16
N ARG A 337 6.45 5.40 15.76
CA ARG A 337 7.14 5.18 17.02
C ARG A 337 6.58 6.08 18.10
N ASN A 338 6.20 5.50 19.24
CA ASN A 338 5.73 6.25 20.40
C ASN A 338 6.92 6.79 21.23
N LYS A 339 6.63 7.51 22.32
CA LYS A 339 7.66 8.05 23.23
C LYS A 339 8.46 6.95 23.96
N ALA A 340 7.88 5.77 24.16
CA ALA A 340 8.56 4.62 24.77
C ALA A 340 9.52 3.91 23.80
N GLY A 341 9.53 4.30 22.52
CA GLY A 341 10.37 3.69 21.49
C GLY A 341 9.74 2.50 20.77
N GLU A 342 8.53 2.10 21.14
CA GLU A 342 7.80 1.00 20.51
C GLU A 342 7.29 1.40 19.14
N GLU A 343 7.42 0.49 18.17
CA GLU A 343 6.92 0.69 16.81
C GLU A 343 5.56 0.03 16.60
N LYS A 344 4.68 0.74 15.88
CA LYS A 344 3.34 0.29 15.52
C LYS A 344 3.10 0.50 14.04
N LYS A 345 2.53 -0.51 13.38
CA LYS A 345 2.13 -0.46 11.98
C LYS A 345 0.68 -0.02 11.83
N ILE A 346 0.41 0.97 10.99
CA ILE A 346 -0.94 1.48 10.72
C ILE A 346 -1.19 1.63 9.22
N SER A 347 -2.47 1.68 8.85
CA SER A 347 -2.94 2.08 7.52
C SER A 347 -3.65 3.42 7.58
N LEU A 348 -3.48 4.25 6.55
CA LEU A 348 -4.18 5.53 6.42
C LEU A 348 -5.67 5.30 6.14
N SER A 349 -6.53 6.01 6.89
CA SER A 349 -8.00 5.85 6.82
C SER A 349 -8.58 6.22 5.46
N SER A 350 -9.53 5.41 4.99
CA SER A 350 -10.32 5.62 3.77
C SER A 350 -9.57 5.80 2.46
N ILE A 351 -8.27 5.51 2.41
CA ILE A 351 -7.51 5.59 1.16
C ILE A 351 -6.82 4.28 0.81
N ARG A 352 -6.49 4.11 -0.47
CA ARG A 352 -5.71 3.00 -1.01
C ARG A 352 -4.64 3.53 -1.93
N GLN A 353 -3.41 3.04 -1.75
CA GLN A 353 -2.29 3.31 -2.65
C GLN A 353 -2.57 2.88 -4.11
N PRO A 354 -1.73 3.29 -5.09
CA PRO A 354 -1.83 2.80 -6.46
C PRO A 354 -1.76 1.27 -6.48
N LYS A 355 -2.74 0.61 -7.10
CA LYS A 355 -2.86 -0.85 -7.06
C LYS A 355 -1.70 -1.51 -7.80
N PRO A 356 -0.88 -2.35 -7.14
CA PRO A 356 0.22 -3.05 -7.81
C PRO A 356 -0.25 -4.02 -8.90
N SER A 357 -1.48 -4.54 -8.78
CA SER A 357 -2.09 -5.45 -9.76
C SER A 357 -2.70 -4.75 -10.96
N ASP A 358 -2.83 -3.41 -10.94
CA ASP A 358 -3.35 -2.63 -12.06
C ASP A 358 -2.18 -2.06 -12.87
N PRO A 359 -1.95 -2.49 -14.12
CA PRO A 359 -0.84 -2.02 -14.95
C PRO A 359 -0.82 -0.50 -15.18
N LYS A 360 -1.97 0.18 -15.08
CA LYS A 360 -2.04 1.65 -15.21
C LYS A 360 -1.59 2.36 -13.94
N GLN A 361 -1.76 1.74 -12.78
CA GLN A 361 -1.45 2.34 -11.47
C GLN A 361 -0.09 1.89 -10.92
N ALA A 362 0.31 0.64 -11.17
CA ALA A 362 1.55 0.05 -10.64
C ALA A 362 2.80 0.91 -10.88
N PRO A 363 2.98 1.59 -12.04
CA PRO A 363 4.12 2.46 -12.26
C PRO A 363 4.24 3.65 -11.29
N PHE A 364 3.14 4.08 -10.66
CA PHE A 364 3.11 5.22 -9.74
C PHE A 364 3.39 4.85 -8.28
N ALA A 365 3.53 3.57 -7.95
CA ALA A 365 3.68 3.13 -6.56
C ALA A 365 4.95 3.69 -5.89
N ALA A 366 6.07 3.75 -6.63
CA ALA A 366 7.33 4.30 -6.12
C ALA A 366 7.22 5.81 -5.86
N ASP A 367 6.66 6.56 -6.81
CA ASP A 367 6.44 8.01 -6.68
C ASP A 367 5.49 8.34 -5.52
N ALA A 368 4.43 7.53 -5.35
CA ALA A 368 3.49 7.69 -4.25
C ALA A 368 4.15 7.47 -2.88
N LYS A 369 4.99 6.42 -2.76
CA LYS A 369 5.78 6.17 -1.55
C LYS A 369 6.77 7.31 -1.28
N GLU A 370 7.44 7.80 -2.31
CA GLU A 370 8.44 8.87 -2.21
C GLU A 370 7.80 10.23 -1.86
N PHE A 371 6.63 10.53 -2.43
CA PHE A 371 5.81 11.69 -2.08
C PHE A 371 5.50 11.73 -0.58
N LEU A 372 5.17 10.57 -0.02
CA LEU A 372 4.88 10.41 1.41
C LEU A 372 6.15 10.50 2.25
N ARG A 373 7.20 9.73 1.91
CA ARG A 373 8.49 9.73 2.61
C ARG A 373 9.03 11.15 2.78
N LYS A 374 9.15 11.93 1.71
CA LYS A 374 9.67 13.32 1.74
C LYS A 374 8.90 14.25 2.68
N ARG A 375 7.61 13.99 2.92
CA ARG A 375 6.75 14.87 3.72
C ARG A 375 6.78 14.54 5.20
N ILE A 376 6.86 13.26 5.56
CA ILE A 376 6.59 12.84 6.94
C ILE A 376 7.67 11.95 7.57
N ILE A 377 8.65 11.42 6.83
CA ILE A 377 9.68 10.56 7.44
C ILE A 377 10.44 11.30 8.54
N GLY A 378 10.55 10.68 9.72
CA GLY A 378 11.20 11.29 10.89
C GLY A 378 10.47 12.51 11.48
N LYS A 379 9.27 12.87 10.99
CA LYS A 379 8.48 13.98 11.51
C LYS A 379 7.55 13.53 12.64
N HIS A 380 7.26 14.46 13.54
CA HIS A 380 6.20 14.29 14.54
C HIS A 380 4.83 14.43 13.88
N VAL A 381 3.95 13.49 14.19
CA VAL A 381 2.58 13.44 13.65
C VAL A 381 1.59 13.17 14.77
N LYS A 382 0.39 13.72 14.63
CA LYS A 382 -0.75 13.39 15.47
C LYS A 382 -1.58 12.31 14.81
N VAL A 383 -1.86 11.24 15.54
CA VAL A 383 -2.49 10.05 15.00
C VAL A 383 -3.75 9.74 15.78
N THR A 384 -4.80 9.42 15.05
CA THR A 384 -6.12 9.15 15.60
C THR A 384 -6.64 7.86 14.98
N ILE A 385 -6.80 6.82 15.80
CA ILE A 385 -7.27 5.52 15.34
C ILE A 385 -8.76 5.60 15.03
N ASN A 386 -9.15 5.36 13.78
CA ASN A 386 -10.53 5.39 13.34
C ASN A 386 -11.19 4.01 13.52
N GLY A 387 -10.46 2.94 13.24
CA GLY A 387 -10.97 1.58 13.36
C GLY A 387 -9.85 0.56 13.24
N LYS A 388 -10.25 -0.72 13.11
CA LYS A 388 -9.31 -1.83 12.90
C LYS A 388 -9.75 -2.67 11.72
N LYS A 389 -8.80 -3.02 10.85
CA LYS A 389 -9.01 -4.05 9.84
C LYS A 389 -8.69 -5.42 10.45
N PRO A 390 -9.63 -6.38 10.41
CA PRO A 390 -9.39 -7.72 10.93
C PRO A 390 -8.30 -8.42 10.10
N ALA A 391 -7.63 -9.39 10.71
CA ALA A 391 -6.68 -10.24 10.00
C ALA A 391 -7.40 -11.04 8.91
N ASN A 392 -6.82 -11.13 7.71
CA ASN A 392 -7.39 -11.93 6.62
C ASN A 392 -6.28 -12.46 5.70
N GLU A 393 -6.37 -13.73 5.28
CA GLU A 393 -5.47 -14.45 4.36
C GLU A 393 -4.04 -13.86 4.21
N GLY A 394 -3.20 -14.01 5.23
CA GLY A 394 -1.80 -13.58 5.20
C GLY A 394 -1.54 -12.12 5.59
N TYR A 395 -2.56 -11.35 5.95
CA TYR A 395 -2.44 -9.99 6.48
C TYR A 395 -2.84 -9.95 7.96
N GLU A 396 -1.91 -9.49 8.81
CA GLU A 396 -2.17 -9.21 10.22
C GLU A 396 -3.27 -8.16 10.41
N ALA A 397 -3.97 -8.21 11.54
CA ALA A 397 -4.87 -7.16 11.96
C ALA A 397 -4.11 -5.83 12.09
N ARG A 398 -4.69 -4.74 11.57
CA ARG A 398 -4.03 -3.44 11.54
C ARG A 398 -4.98 -2.32 11.91
N ASP A 399 -4.46 -1.37 12.66
CA ASP A 399 -5.19 -0.15 12.97
C ASP A 399 -5.25 0.74 11.72
N VAL A 400 -6.43 1.32 11.51
CA VAL A 400 -6.72 2.28 10.45
C VAL A 400 -6.83 3.65 11.10
N ALA A 401 -6.05 4.62 10.63
CA ALA A 401 -5.88 5.87 11.34
C ALA A 401 -5.83 7.10 10.43
N THR A 402 -6.29 8.22 10.96
CA THR A 402 -6.08 9.55 10.42
C THR A 402 -4.74 10.07 10.96
N VAL A 403 -3.88 10.55 10.06
CA VAL A 403 -2.54 11.06 10.39
C VAL A 403 -2.45 12.52 10.00
N MET A 404 -2.17 13.37 10.98
CA MET A 404 -2.01 14.81 10.83
C MET A 404 -0.55 15.21 11.00
N HIS A 405 0.01 15.93 10.03
CA HIS A 405 1.31 16.60 10.15
C HIS A 405 1.09 18.12 10.12
N GLY A 406 1.30 18.77 11.26
CA GLY A 406 0.80 20.12 11.48
C GLY A 406 -0.72 20.17 11.30
N ASN A 407 -1.20 21.01 10.38
CA ASN A 407 -2.62 21.11 10.02
C ASN A 407 -2.99 20.30 8.77
N THR A 408 -2.07 19.46 8.25
CA THR A 408 -2.29 18.73 7.00
C THR A 408 -2.69 17.29 7.28
N ASN A 409 -3.87 16.88 6.79
CA ASN A 409 -4.25 15.48 6.71
C ASN A 409 -3.43 14.78 5.61
N VAL A 410 -2.61 13.81 6.01
CA VAL A 410 -1.67 13.11 5.12
C VAL A 410 -2.41 12.32 4.03
N ALA A 411 -3.54 11.67 4.37
CA ALA A 411 -4.33 10.93 3.41
C ALA A 411 -4.95 11.86 2.36
N LEU A 412 -5.44 13.02 2.79
CA LEU A 412 -5.97 14.04 1.87
C LEU A 412 -4.90 14.55 0.91
N ALA A 413 -3.69 14.83 1.41
CA ALA A 413 -2.59 15.31 0.57
C ALA A 413 -2.20 14.28 -0.52
N LEU A 414 -2.22 12.97 -0.19
CA LEU A 414 -1.98 11.90 -1.15
C LEU A 414 -3.05 11.87 -2.25
N VAL A 415 -4.33 11.95 -1.87
CA VAL A 415 -5.45 11.93 -2.82
C VAL A 415 -5.43 13.16 -3.72
N GLN A 416 -5.19 14.35 -3.17
CA GLN A 416 -5.07 15.60 -3.92
C GLN A 416 -3.95 15.57 -4.97
N ALA A 417 -2.86 14.86 -4.67
CA ALA A 417 -1.74 14.66 -5.60
C ALA A 417 -1.98 13.51 -6.60
N GLY A 418 -3.10 12.78 -6.49
CA GLY A 418 -3.40 11.62 -7.33
C GLY A 418 -2.55 10.39 -7.02
N TYR A 419 -1.98 10.30 -5.80
CA TYR A 419 -1.17 9.17 -5.35
C TYR A 419 -1.93 8.19 -4.45
N ALA A 420 -3.25 8.38 -4.30
CA ALA A 420 -4.13 7.42 -3.66
C ALA A 420 -5.56 7.55 -4.22
N SER A 421 -6.32 6.46 -4.13
CA SER A 421 -7.76 6.42 -4.38
C SER A 421 -8.52 6.34 -3.07
N VAL A 422 -9.78 6.73 -3.07
CA VAL A 422 -10.63 6.72 -1.88
C VAL A 422 -11.44 5.43 -1.83
N ILE A 423 -11.39 4.74 -0.70
CA ILE A 423 -12.14 3.52 -0.44
C ILE A 423 -13.62 3.89 -0.32
N ARG A 424 -14.50 3.18 -1.03
CA ARG A 424 -15.95 3.39 -0.91
C ARG A 424 -16.46 2.63 0.31
N HIS A 425 -16.88 3.37 1.32
CA HIS A 425 -17.41 2.82 2.58
C HIS A 425 -18.94 2.70 2.55
N ARG A 426 -19.48 1.77 3.32
CA ARG A 426 -20.89 1.80 3.72
C ARG A 426 -21.09 2.88 4.79
N GLN A 427 -22.34 3.23 5.06
CA GLN A 427 -22.66 4.30 6.01
C GLN A 427 -22.19 3.97 7.43
N ASP A 428 -22.16 2.68 7.76
CA ASP A 428 -21.95 2.13 9.10
C ASP A 428 -20.54 1.52 9.26
N ASP A 429 -19.63 1.79 8.31
CA ASP A 429 -18.24 1.30 8.40
C ASP A 429 -17.47 2.11 9.44
N ASP A 430 -17.04 1.42 10.50
CA ASP A 430 -16.31 2.02 11.62
C ASP A 430 -14.89 2.52 11.24
N ASP A 431 -14.31 2.05 10.13
CA ASP A 431 -12.95 2.43 9.69
C ASP A 431 -12.91 3.66 8.75
N ARG A 432 -14.03 4.36 8.60
CA ARG A 432 -14.17 5.54 7.74
C ARG A 432 -13.51 6.79 8.35
N SER A 433 -12.77 7.53 7.53
CA SER A 433 -12.16 8.80 7.91
C SER A 433 -13.21 9.87 8.25
N PRO A 434 -12.98 10.72 9.27
CA PRO A 434 -13.83 11.89 9.53
C PRO A 434 -13.80 12.90 8.37
N ASP A 435 -12.74 12.91 7.56
CA ASP A 435 -12.57 13.77 6.38
C ASP A 435 -13.04 13.14 5.08
N TYR A 436 -13.84 12.07 5.13
CA TYR A 436 -14.24 11.27 3.96
C TYR A 436 -14.76 12.11 2.78
N ASP A 437 -15.64 13.08 3.04
CA ASP A 437 -16.19 13.94 1.99
C ASP A 437 -15.10 14.77 1.29
N ASN A 438 -14.11 15.27 2.04
CA ASN A 438 -12.99 16.01 1.49
C ASN A 438 -12.08 15.10 0.64
N LEU A 439 -11.84 13.87 1.08
CA LEU A 439 -11.11 12.86 0.31
C LEU A 439 -11.80 12.59 -1.03
N MET A 440 -13.11 12.36 -0.97
CA MET A 440 -13.93 12.07 -2.15
C MET A 440 -13.96 13.22 -3.16
N ILE A 441 -13.99 14.48 -2.70
CA ILE A 441 -13.89 15.66 -3.57
C ILE A 441 -12.48 15.74 -4.19
N ALA A 442 -11.44 15.55 -3.38
CA ALA A 442 -10.05 15.59 -3.84
C ALA A 442 -9.75 14.52 -4.90
N GLU A 443 -10.31 13.31 -4.78
CA GLU A 443 -10.17 12.25 -5.78
C GLU A 443 -10.75 12.69 -7.13
N ALA A 444 -11.96 13.25 -7.12
CA ALA A 444 -12.63 13.70 -8.34
C ALA A 444 -11.84 14.84 -9.02
N ASP A 445 -11.32 15.78 -8.24
CA ASP A 445 -10.48 16.87 -8.77
C ASP A 445 -9.14 16.32 -9.31
N ALA A 446 -8.51 15.35 -8.63
CA ALA A 446 -7.29 14.69 -9.12
C ALA A 446 -7.51 13.88 -10.40
N GLN A 447 -8.66 13.21 -10.53
CA GLN A 447 -9.06 12.50 -11.75
C GLN A 447 -9.29 13.47 -12.91
N LYS A 448 -10.02 14.56 -12.66
CA LYS A 448 -10.29 15.61 -13.66
C LYS A 448 -8.99 16.24 -14.16
N ASP A 449 -8.06 16.52 -13.25
CA ASP A 449 -6.79 17.17 -13.57
C ASP A 449 -5.72 16.18 -14.09
N GLY A 450 -6.02 14.87 -14.14
CA GLY A 450 -5.07 13.84 -14.57
C GLY A 450 -3.80 13.77 -13.69
N LYS A 451 -3.94 13.98 -12.38
CA LYS A 451 -2.79 14.00 -11.44
C LYS A 451 -2.38 12.58 -11.04
N GLY A 452 -1.08 12.39 -10.82
CA GLY A 452 -0.53 11.12 -10.33
C GLY A 452 -1.01 9.93 -11.16
N MET A 453 -1.54 8.90 -10.50
CA MET A 453 -2.02 7.67 -11.14
C MET A 453 -3.23 7.85 -12.07
N TRP A 454 -3.83 9.04 -12.11
CA TRP A 454 -4.88 9.41 -13.06
C TRP A 454 -4.34 10.02 -14.36
N SER A 455 -3.03 10.27 -14.43
CA SER A 455 -2.36 10.72 -15.65
C SER A 455 -2.47 9.65 -16.75
N PRO A 456 -2.71 10.04 -18.01
CA PRO A 456 -2.71 9.09 -19.13
C PRO A 456 -1.31 8.55 -19.44
N LYS A 457 -0.25 9.21 -18.96
CA LYS A 457 1.14 8.81 -19.18
C LYS A 457 1.75 8.32 -17.84
N PRO A 458 2.32 7.11 -17.80
CA PRO A 458 3.02 6.63 -16.61
C PRO A 458 4.28 7.46 -16.35
N PRO A 459 4.76 7.51 -15.09
CA PRO A 459 6.00 8.21 -14.78
C PRO A 459 7.19 7.42 -15.34
N LYS A 460 8.29 8.11 -15.60
CA LYS A 460 9.55 7.45 -15.97
C LYS A 460 10.05 6.68 -14.74
N GLN A 461 10.15 5.36 -14.85
CA GLN A 461 10.69 4.54 -13.77
C GLN A 461 12.20 4.75 -13.66
N ASN A 462 12.65 5.14 -12.48
CA ASN A 462 14.07 5.18 -12.15
C ASN A 462 14.51 3.78 -11.72
N GLN A 463 15.31 3.13 -12.55
CA GLN A 463 15.92 1.84 -12.21
C GLN A 463 17.30 2.11 -11.63
N TYR A 464 17.48 1.79 -10.35
CA TYR A 464 18.77 1.93 -9.70
C TYR A 464 19.68 0.76 -10.08
N GLN A 465 20.84 1.07 -10.66
CA GLN A 465 21.91 0.09 -10.86
C GLN A 465 22.62 -0.17 -9.54
N ASP A 466 22.66 -1.42 -9.08
CA ASP A 466 23.49 -1.81 -7.95
C ASP A 466 24.96 -1.81 -8.39
N TYR A 467 25.76 -0.90 -7.85
CA TYR A 467 27.19 -0.84 -8.10
C TYR A 467 28.01 -1.62 -7.07
N SER A 468 27.37 -2.09 -5.98
CA SER A 468 28.01 -2.92 -4.96
C SER A 468 27.85 -4.42 -5.23
N GLU A 469 27.23 -4.83 -6.34
CA GLU A 469 27.13 -6.24 -6.71
C GLU A 469 28.50 -6.88 -7.07
N SER A 470 29.47 -6.07 -7.51
CA SER A 470 30.81 -6.53 -7.86
C SER A 470 31.84 -5.40 -7.73
N VAL A 471 33.08 -5.78 -7.45
CA VAL A 471 34.21 -4.83 -7.37
C VAL A 471 34.42 -4.08 -8.69
N GLN A 472 34.16 -4.73 -9.83
CA GLN A 472 34.29 -4.11 -11.15
C GLN A 472 33.31 -2.94 -11.32
N LYS A 473 32.03 -3.15 -10.98
CA LYS A 473 31.03 -2.07 -11.00
C LYS A 473 31.35 -0.99 -9.98
N ALA A 474 31.79 -1.37 -8.78
CA ALA A 474 32.17 -0.42 -7.75
C ALA A 474 33.29 0.53 -8.22
N LYS A 475 34.31 0.01 -8.91
CA LYS A 475 35.40 0.80 -9.53
C LYS A 475 34.90 1.81 -10.57
N MET A 476 33.84 1.48 -11.32
CA MET A 476 33.27 2.41 -12.30
C MET A 476 32.61 3.62 -11.63
N ALA A 477 31.88 3.40 -10.52
CA ALA A 477 31.15 4.47 -9.84
C ALA A 477 32.01 5.27 -8.85
N VAL A 478 32.98 4.64 -8.17
CA VAL A 478 33.76 5.29 -7.11
C VAL A 478 34.50 6.54 -7.60
N SER A 479 35.08 6.49 -8.80
CA SER A 479 35.83 7.61 -9.38
C SER A 479 34.98 8.85 -9.62
N ILE A 480 33.68 8.67 -9.91
CA ILE A 480 32.71 9.74 -10.12
C ILE A 480 32.28 10.31 -8.77
N LEU A 481 31.90 9.43 -7.83
CA LEU A 481 31.36 9.81 -6.54
C LEU A 481 32.41 10.48 -5.62
N GLN A 482 33.67 10.03 -5.68
CA GLN A 482 34.79 10.63 -4.92
C GLN A 482 34.99 12.12 -5.24
N ARG A 483 34.73 12.53 -6.49
CA ARG A 483 34.97 13.91 -6.95
C ARG A 483 33.86 14.88 -6.58
N GLN A 484 32.63 14.39 -6.39
CA GLN A 484 31.48 15.26 -6.21
C GLN A 484 31.43 15.86 -4.79
N LYS A 485 31.79 15.07 -3.77
CA LYS A 485 31.61 15.37 -2.33
C LYS A 485 30.15 15.76 -1.99
N ARG A 486 29.71 15.48 -0.75
CA ARG A 486 28.35 15.74 -0.24
C ARG A 486 27.26 15.30 -1.21
N VAL A 487 27.39 14.09 -1.77
CA VAL A 487 26.49 13.56 -2.77
C VAL A 487 25.11 13.33 -2.13
N PRO A 488 24.03 13.96 -2.61
CA PRO A 488 22.69 13.74 -2.06
C PRO A 488 22.23 12.30 -2.31
N ALA A 489 21.81 11.62 -1.25
CA ALA A 489 21.40 10.23 -1.28
C ALA A 489 20.22 9.98 -0.32
N ILE A 490 19.64 8.79 -0.41
CA ILE A 490 18.57 8.31 0.45
C ILE A 490 19.02 6.99 1.05
N VAL A 491 18.97 6.86 2.38
CA VAL A 491 19.21 5.57 3.02
C VAL A 491 18.00 4.67 2.77
N ASP A 492 18.13 3.65 1.95
CA ASP A 492 17.04 2.71 1.67
C ASP A 492 16.94 1.62 2.75
N PHE A 493 18.09 1.19 3.28
CA PHE A 493 18.16 0.16 4.30
C PHE A 493 19.38 0.33 5.21
N VAL A 494 19.23 0.05 6.50
CA VAL A 494 20.33 -0.01 7.47
C VAL A 494 20.70 -1.48 7.66
N LYS A 495 21.94 -1.86 7.33
CA LYS A 495 22.44 -3.25 7.42
C LYS A 495 23.09 -3.54 8.78
N SER A 496 23.69 -2.52 9.39
CA SER A 496 24.28 -2.54 10.73
C SER A 496 24.53 -1.09 11.18
N GLY A 497 25.06 -0.88 12.39
CA GLY A 497 25.39 0.46 12.90
C GLY A 497 26.24 1.32 11.93
N SER A 498 27.18 0.70 11.21
CA SER A 498 28.09 1.37 10.27
C SER A 498 27.91 1.01 8.79
N ARG A 499 26.84 0.29 8.40
CA ARG A 499 26.66 -0.17 7.01
C ARG A 499 25.25 0.09 6.49
N PHE A 500 25.14 0.68 5.31
CA PHE A 500 23.89 1.18 4.75
C PHE A 500 23.72 0.76 3.29
N THR A 501 22.51 0.45 2.86
CA THR A 501 22.12 0.55 1.45
C THR A 501 21.68 1.98 1.20
N VAL A 502 22.35 2.68 0.29
CA VAL A 502 22.00 4.05 -0.12
C VAL A 502 21.62 4.10 -1.59
N LEU A 503 20.62 4.89 -1.90
CA LEU A 503 20.20 5.22 -3.26
C LEU A 503 20.70 6.62 -3.57
N VAL A 504 21.30 6.80 -4.74
CA VAL A 504 21.76 8.07 -5.26
C VAL A 504 20.90 8.40 -6.49
N PRO A 505 19.81 9.19 -6.33
CA PRO A 505 18.82 9.40 -7.39
C PRO A 505 19.38 10.03 -8.66
N ARG A 506 20.32 10.98 -8.53
CA ARG A 506 20.88 11.70 -9.67
C ARG A 506 21.68 10.78 -10.59
N GLU A 507 22.41 9.83 -10.03
CA GLU A 507 23.24 8.86 -10.73
C GLU A 507 22.48 7.55 -11.05
N ASN A 508 21.22 7.41 -10.61
CA ASN A 508 20.50 6.13 -10.63
C ASN A 508 21.32 4.98 -10.03
N ALA A 509 22.06 5.25 -8.95
CA ALA A 509 22.96 4.29 -8.34
C ALA A 509 22.40 3.76 -7.01
N LYS A 510 22.60 2.47 -6.76
CA LYS A 510 22.42 1.83 -5.45
C LYS A 510 23.78 1.35 -4.96
N LEU A 511 24.15 1.73 -3.74
CA LEU A 511 25.46 1.46 -3.16
C LEU A 511 25.30 0.81 -1.77
N THR A 512 26.24 -0.04 -1.40
CA THR A 512 26.48 -0.40 0.00
C THR A 512 27.53 0.56 0.56
N LEU A 513 27.12 1.52 1.38
CA LEU A 513 28.00 2.44 2.08
C LEU A 513 28.49 1.81 3.39
N VAL A 514 29.78 1.98 3.71
CA VAL A 514 30.46 1.58 4.94
C VAL A 514 31.08 2.84 5.54
N LEU A 515 30.81 3.12 6.81
CA LEU A 515 31.36 4.31 7.47
C LEU A 515 32.88 4.20 7.63
N SER A 516 33.60 5.24 7.21
CA SER A 516 35.04 5.36 7.37
C SER A 516 35.45 5.79 8.78
N GLY A 517 36.66 5.43 9.18
CA GLY A 517 37.32 5.91 10.40
C GLY A 517 36.87 5.28 11.71
N ILE A 518 36.01 4.27 11.68
CA ILE A 518 35.50 3.61 12.88
C ILE A 518 35.39 2.10 12.75
N ARG A 519 35.37 1.43 13.90
CA ARG A 519 34.89 0.06 14.08
C ARG A 519 33.61 0.09 14.92
N ALA A 520 32.49 -0.24 14.30
CA ALA A 520 31.23 -0.42 15.02
C ALA A 520 31.02 -1.91 15.41
N PRO A 521 30.51 -2.20 16.62
CA PRO A 521 30.20 -3.56 17.05
C PRO A 521 29.14 -4.19 16.14
N ARG A 522 29.29 -5.47 15.86
CA ARG A 522 28.39 -6.22 14.97
C ARG A 522 27.09 -6.55 15.69
N SER A 523 25.98 -6.07 15.16
CA SER A 523 24.65 -6.58 15.50
C SER A 523 24.43 -7.98 14.92
N ALA A 524 23.62 -8.79 15.60
CA ALA A 524 23.11 -10.03 15.03
C ALA A 524 22.39 -9.77 13.69
N ARG A 525 22.71 -10.51 12.64
CA ARG A 525 22.01 -10.38 11.34
C ARG A 525 20.88 -11.38 11.18
N ASN A 526 20.94 -12.47 11.94
CA ASN A 526 19.98 -13.57 11.90
C ASN A 526 19.66 -14.01 13.34
N PRO A 527 18.50 -14.65 13.59
CA PRO A 527 18.08 -15.10 14.92
C PRO A 527 19.03 -16.07 15.66
N GLY A 528 20.10 -16.54 15.02
CA GLY A 528 21.11 -17.45 15.60
C GLY A 528 22.51 -16.84 15.77
N GLU A 529 22.73 -15.57 15.40
CA GLU A 529 23.98 -14.86 15.64
C GLU A 529 23.88 -14.05 16.94
N ALA A 530 24.94 -14.07 17.76
CA ALA A 530 25.02 -13.17 18.91
C ALA A 530 25.50 -11.79 18.43
N SER A 531 24.89 -10.74 18.96
CA SER A 531 25.43 -9.38 18.81
C SER A 531 26.73 -9.28 19.61
N GLU A 532 27.72 -8.59 19.08
CA GLU A 532 28.80 -8.02 19.90
C GLU A 532 28.18 -7.03 20.91
N PRO A 533 28.80 -6.82 22.09
CA PRO A 533 28.33 -5.83 23.05
C PRO A 533 28.06 -4.48 22.38
N PHE A 534 26.91 -3.89 22.65
CA PHE A 534 26.44 -2.63 22.06
C PHE A 534 26.18 -2.64 20.54
N GLY A 535 26.29 -3.81 19.88
CA GLY A 535 26.06 -3.97 18.44
C GLY A 535 24.61 -3.71 18.03
N GLN A 536 23.64 -4.21 18.81
CA GLN A 536 22.22 -3.99 18.52
C GLN A 536 21.83 -2.53 18.75
N GLU A 537 22.36 -1.90 19.78
CA GLU A 537 22.15 -0.49 20.13
C GLU A 537 22.71 0.43 19.03
N ALA A 538 23.90 0.13 18.50
CA ALA A 538 24.46 0.82 17.34
C ALA A 538 23.55 0.70 16.11
N HIS A 539 23.02 -0.50 15.86
CA HIS A 539 22.10 -0.74 14.74
C HIS A 539 20.75 -0.02 14.93
N ASP A 540 20.20 -0.02 16.13
CA ASP A 540 18.94 0.66 16.45
C ASP A 540 19.06 2.18 16.35
N LEU A 541 20.21 2.75 16.76
CA LEU A 541 20.51 4.17 16.59
C LEU A 541 20.60 4.53 15.10
N ALA A 542 21.29 3.73 14.30
CA ALA A 542 21.37 3.91 12.85
C ALA A 542 19.98 3.81 12.18
N ASN A 543 19.14 2.85 12.56
CA ASN A 543 17.76 2.77 12.10
C ASN A 543 16.95 4.01 12.49
N ARG A 544 17.08 4.47 13.72
CA ARG A 544 16.36 5.64 14.24
C ARG A 544 16.75 6.94 13.53
N ARG A 545 18.04 7.15 13.27
CA ARG A 545 18.55 8.40 12.72
C ARG A 545 18.54 8.41 11.19
N CYS A 546 18.84 7.29 10.53
CA CYS A 546 19.19 7.28 9.11
C CYS A 546 18.17 6.59 8.20
N MET A 547 17.43 5.57 8.66
CA MET A 547 16.54 4.76 7.78
C MET A 547 15.56 5.62 6.97
N GLN A 548 15.55 5.58 5.63
CA GLN A 548 14.69 6.39 4.74
C GLN A 548 14.87 7.91 4.82
N ARG A 549 15.93 8.41 5.47
CA ARG A 549 16.22 9.86 5.52
C ARG A 549 16.96 10.27 4.25
N ASP A 550 16.71 11.50 3.83
CA ASP A 550 17.61 12.18 2.90
C ASP A 550 18.92 12.47 3.63
N VAL A 551 20.02 12.09 3.01
CA VAL A 551 21.38 12.19 3.55
C VAL A 551 22.32 12.76 2.49
N GLU A 552 23.50 13.16 2.92
CA GLU A 552 24.62 13.45 2.03
C GLU A 552 25.72 12.43 2.32
N ILE A 553 26.43 11.96 1.28
CA ILE A 553 27.54 11.02 1.44
C ILE A 553 28.81 11.56 0.82
N ASP A 554 29.93 11.35 1.49
CA ASP A 554 31.28 11.52 0.94
C ASP A 554 31.87 10.14 0.68
N VAL A 555 32.08 9.79 -0.59
CA VAL A 555 32.73 8.52 -0.94
C VAL A 555 34.24 8.73 -0.98
N GLU A 556 34.98 7.88 -0.27
CA GLU A 556 36.43 7.96 -0.13
C GLU A 556 37.13 6.87 -0.92
N THR A 557 36.65 5.63 -0.87
CA THR A 557 37.21 4.49 -1.59
C THR A 557 36.22 3.32 -1.66
N ILE A 558 36.66 2.13 -2.07
CA ILE A 558 35.90 0.88 -2.03
C ILE A 558 36.66 -0.21 -1.26
N ASP A 559 35.91 -1.11 -0.61
CA ASP A 559 36.44 -2.32 0.02
C ASP A 559 36.65 -3.45 -1.01
N LYS A 560 37.22 -4.58 -0.57
CA LYS A 560 37.54 -5.73 -1.43
C LYS A 560 36.32 -6.47 -1.98
N VAL A 561 35.12 -6.17 -1.47
CA VAL A 561 33.86 -6.83 -1.87
C VAL A 561 32.89 -5.86 -2.57
N GLY A 562 33.32 -4.63 -2.88
CA GLY A 562 32.53 -3.63 -3.60
C GLY A 562 31.64 -2.73 -2.72
N GLY A 563 31.87 -2.71 -1.41
CA GLY A 563 31.32 -1.70 -0.50
C GLY A 563 32.04 -0.37 -0.66
N PHE A 564 31.33 0.74 -0.61
CA PHE A 564 31.87 2.09 -0.71
C PHE A 564 32.20 2.60 0.69
N ILE A 565 33.47 2.89 0.95
CA ILE A 565 33.93 3.43 2.22
C ILE A 565 33.78 4.96 2.16
N GLY A 566 33.19 5.55 3.19
CA GLY A 566 32.93 6.98 3.20
C GLY A 566 32.22 7.50 4.43
N THR A 567 31.87 8.77 4.41
CA THR A 567 31.19 9.47 5.50
C THR A 567 29.72 9.72 5.15
N LEU A 568 28.81 9.51 6.12
CA LEU A 568 27.38 9.77 5.97
C LEU A 568 26.98 10.97 6.82
N TYR A 569 26.24 11.90 6.23
CA TYR A 569 25.69 13.06 6.92
C TYR A 569 24.17 13.02 6.90
N VAL A 570 23.57 13.09 8.09
CA VAL A 570 22.12 13.19 8.26
C VAL A 570 21.81 14.51 8.95
N ASN A 571 20.92 15.32 8.38
CA ASN A 571 20.67 16.69 8.87
C ASN A 571 21.94 17.54 9.03
N LYS A 572 22.90 17.39 8.11
CA LYS A 572 24.24 18.05 8.12
C LYS A 572 25.18 17.60 9.24
N GLU A 573 24.80 16.61 10.04
CA GLU A 573 25.62 16.06 11.11
C GLU A 573 26.33 14.79 10.64
N ASN A 574 27.62 14.66 10.93
CA ASN A 574 28.40 13.47 10.62
C ASN A 574 27.92 12.30 11.49
N PHE A 575 27.31 11.28 10.89
CA PHE A 575 26.75 10.17 11.63
C PHE A 575 27.82 9.27 12.27
N THR A 576 29.03 9.21 11.70
CA THR A 576 30.17 8.51 12.31
C THR A 576 30.53 9.11 13.67
N LYS A 577 30.57 10.45 13.75
CA LYS A 577 30.78 11.18 15.01
C LYS A 577 29.69 10.86 16.03
N VAL A 578 28.43 10.80 15.62
CA VAL A 578 27.30 10.47 16.50
C VAL A 578 27.47 9.08 17.13
N LEU A 579 27.92 8.08 16.36
CA LEU A 579 28.20 6.75 16.90
C LEU A 579 29.33 6.78 17.93
N LEU A 580 30.39 7.55 17.69
CA LEU A 580 31.51 7.70 18.62
C LEU A 580 31.08 8.41 19.91
N GLU A 581 30.32 9.50 19.83
CA GLU A 581 29.84 10.28 21.00
C GLU A 581 28.85 9.50 21.89
N GLU A 582 28.16 8.52 21.33
CA GLU A 582 27.29 7.60 22.09
C GLU A 582 28.04 6.36 22.59
N GLY A 583 29.34 6.24 22.30
CA GLY A 583 30.15 5.07 22.68
C GLY A 583 29.71 3.79 21.96
N LEU A 584 29.13 3.91 20.77
CA LEU A 584 28.62 2.80 19.95
C LEU A 584 29.55 2.46 18.78
N ALA A 585 30.76 3.00 18.78
CA ALA A 585 31.87 2.66 17.91
C ALA A 585 33.19 3.07 18.56
N SER A 586 34.31 2.52 18.09
CA SER A 586 35.66 3.00 18.40
C SER A 586 36.35 3.53 17.15
N VAL A 587 37.34 4.40 17.32
CA VAL A 587 38.11 5.00 16.23
C VAL A 587 39.04 3.96 15.63
N HIS A 588 39.06 3.91 14.30
CA HIS A 588 40.06 3.16 13.54
C HIS A 588 41.08 4.15 12.95
N ALA A 589 42.17 4.40 13.67
CA ALA A 589 43.13 5.48 13.45
C ALA A 589 43.49 5.69 11.96
N TYR A 590 44.04 4.67 11.29
CA TYR A 590 44.42 4.75 9.87
C TYR A 590 43.27 5.17 8.95
N SER A 591 42.07 4.66 9.19
CA SER A 591 40.90 5.00 8.36
C SER A 591 40.36 6.38 8.69
N ALA A 592 40.53 6.84 9.92
CA ALA A 592 40.10 8.16 10.38
C ALA A 592 41.02 9.27 9.83
N GLU A 593 42.31 8.97 9.67
CA GLU A 593 43.26 9.83 8.96
C GLU A 593 42.89 9.95 7.48
N GLN A 594 42.61 8.82 6.81
CA GLN A 594 42.22 8.81 5.40
C GLN A 594 40.90 9.54 5.12
N SER A 595 39.97 9.54 6.06
CA SER A 595 38.71 10.27 5.92
C SER A 595 38.85 11.78 6.09
N GLY A 596 39.96 12.24 6.69
CA GLY A 596 40.18 13.65 7.05
C GLY A 596 39.42 14.10 8.30
N HIS A 597 38.86 13.16 9.07
CA HIS A 597 38.06 13.44 10.27
C HIS A 597 38.73 12.99 11.58
N ALA A 598 39.98 12.53 11.56
CA ALA A 598 40.71 11.99 12.71
C ALA A 598 40.55 12.82 13.99
N THR A 599 40.85 14.12 13.95
CA THR A 599 40.75 15.01 15.12
C THR A 599 39.34 15.06 15.71
N GLU A 600 38.31 15.09 14.86
CA GLU A 600 36.91 15.09 15.30
C GLU A 600 36.51 13.74 15.91
N TYR A 601 36.99 12.63 15.32
CA TYR A 601 36.66 11.27 15.75
C TYR A 601 37.32 10.92 17.09
N PHE A 602 38.61 11.19 17.27
CA PHE A 602 39.29 11.00 18.56
C PHE A 602 38.67 11.86 19.65
N ALA A 603 38.34 13.13 19.36
CA ALA A 603 37.67 13.99 20.34
C ALA A 603 36.24 13.52 20.69
N ALA A 604 35.53 12.86 19.78
CA ALA A 604 34.23 12.26 20.03
C ALA A 604 34.31 11.00 20.89
N GLU A 605 35.26 10.11 20.57
CA GLU A 605 35.52 8.90 21.35
C GLU A 605 35.97 9.22 22.77
N GLN A 606 36.90 10.18 22.92
CA GLN A 606 37.37 10.60 24.23
C GLN A 606 36.24 11.11 25.13
N ARG A 607 35.30 11.89 24.56
CA ARG A 607 34.10 12.33 25.30
C ARG A 607 33.20 11.16 25.71
N ALA A 608 33.09 10.12 24.90
CA ALA A 608 32.32 8.93 25.24
C ALA A 608 33.02 8.07 26.31
N LYS A 609 34.35 7.98 26.26
CA LYS A 609 35.21 7.39 27.29
C LYS A 609 34.99 8.08 28.63
N GLU A 610 35.21 9.39 28.70
CA GLU A 610 35.02 10.20 29.91
C GLU A 610 33.60 10.10 30.48
N ALA A 611 32.59 9.99 29.60
CA ALA A 611 31.19 9.82 29.99
C ALA A 611 30.78 8.36 30.27
N ARG A 612 31.70 7.39 30.17
CA ARG A 612 31.45 5.94 30.36
C ARG A 612 30.27 5.41 29.55
N LYS A 613 30.15 5.85 28.30
CA LYS A 613 29.04 5.47 27.42
C LYS A 613 29.34 4.20 26.63
N GLY A 614 28.33 3.34 26.49
CA GLY A 614 28.36 2.18 25.58
C GLY A 614 29.57 1.28 25.81
N LEU A 615 30.38 1.09 24.76
CA LEU A 615 31.63 0.33 24.77
C LEU A 615 32.58 0.73 25.91
N TRP A 616 32.47 1.96 26.41
CA TRP A 616 33.35 2.53 27.44
C TRP A 616 32.77 2.52 28.86
N HIS A 617 31.67 1.81 29.11
CA HIS A 617 31.05 1.75 30.45
C HIS A 617 32.03 1.27 31.54
N ASP A 618 32.92 0.34 31.19
CA ASP A 618 33.98 -0.21 32.05
C ASP A 618 35.38 0.33 31.69
N TRP A 619 35.48 1.47 30.99
CA TRP A 619 36.79 2.06 30.65
C TRP A 619 37.59 2.32 31.94
N ASP A 620 38.92 2.23 31.88
CA ASP A 620 39.81 2.53 32.99
C ASP A 620 40.93 3.42 32.46
N PRO A 621 40.98 4.72 32.86
CA PRO A 621 42.00 5.65 32.38
C PRO A 621 43.43 5.19 32.67
N SER A 622 43.65 4.35 33.68
CA SER A 622 44.99 3.85 34.00
C SER A 622 45.57 2.92 32.92
N LYS A 623 44.70 2.21 32.17
CA LYS A 623 45.11 1.37 31.05
C LYS A 623 45.58 2.17 29.84
N ASP A 624 44.98 3.34 29.61
CA ASP A 624 45.39 4.26 28.54
C ASP A 624 46.74 4.94 28.88
N VAL A 625 47.08 5.11 30.16
CA VAL A 625 48.39 5.67 30.61
C VAL A 625 49.51 4.63 30.54
N GLU A 626 49.21 3.35 30.79
CA GLU A 626 50.16 2.25 30.53
C GLU A 626 50.47 2.15 29.03
N GLU A 627 49.45 2.24 28.16
CA GLU A 627 49.61 2.34 26.70
C GLU A 627 50.39 3.62 26.28
N GLU A 628 50.11 4.81 26.84
CA GLU A 628 50.85 6.04 26.52
C GLU A 628 52.32 6.04 27.02
N SER A 629 52.63 5.32 28.10
CA SER A 629 54.00 5.19 28.62
C SER A 629 54.87 4.22 27.80
N GLU A 630 54.25 3.29 27.06
CA GLU A 630 54.92 2.47 26.04
C GLU A 630 55.08 3.21 24.70
N VAL A 631 54.37 4.33 24.48
CA VAL A 631 54.38 5.12 23.22
C VAL A 631 55.48 6.20 23.20
N ALA A 632 56.11 6.51 24.34
CA ALA A 632 57.13 7.56 24.44
C ALA A 632 58.52 7.19 23.84
N ASP A 633 58.74 5.94 23.42
CA ASP A 633 60.02 5.50 22.80
C ASP A 633 59.85 4.93 21.37
N GLY A 634 58.79 5.33 20.66
CA GLY A 634 58.46 4.73 19.35
C GLY A 634 57.72 5.66 18.39
N SER A 635 58.27 6.84 18.05
CA SER A 635 57.73 7.66 16.96
C SER A 635 58.38 7.30 15.62
N THR A 636 57.76 6.40 14.85
CA THR A 636 57.41 6.55 13.42
C THR A 636 56.79 5.27 12.87
N GLY A 637 55.52 5.35 12.47
CA GLY A 637 54.89 4.48 11.46
C GLY A 637 54.63 3.02 11.83
N ALA A 638 53.45 2.69 12.35
CA ALA A 638 53.00 1.31 12.47
C ALA A 638 52.34 0.80 11.16
N ASP A 639 53.16 0.64 10.12
CA ASP A 639 53.07 -0.53 9.26
C ASP A 639 54.18 -1.48 9.75
N ASN A 640 53.83 -2.70 10.16
CA ASN A 640 54.74 -3.77 10.59
C ASN A 640 55.75 -3.43 11.71
N GLU A 641 55.51 -3.95 12.92
CA GLU A 641 56.48 -4.86 13.56
C GLU A 641 55.87 -5.56 14.79
N GLY A 642 56.10 -6.88 14.88
CA GLY A 642 55.96 -7.64 16.12
C GLY A 642 54.56 -8.03 16.58
N ALA A 643 53.66 -8.50 15.69
CA ALA A 643 52.58 -9.35 16.18
C ALA A 643 53.24 -10.63 16.72
N GLN A 644 53.49 -10.68 18.03
CA GLN A 644 53.83 -11.94 18.67
C GLN A 644 52.76 -12.95 18.27
N ARG A 645 53.23 -14.07 17.71
CA ARG A 645 52.40 -15.18 17.28
C ARG A 645 51.46 -15.57 18.43
N GLY A 646 50.17 -15.25 18.27
CA GLY A 646 49.17 -15.46 19.31
C GLY A 646 49.11 -16.94 19.70
N LYS A 647 49.10 -17.22 21.00
CA LYS A 647 48.96 -18.57 21.55
C LYS A 647 47.48 -18.90 21.71
N ASP A 648 46.80 -19.21 20.62
CA ASP A 648 45.41 -19.72 20.59
C ASP A 648 45.45 -21.22 20.30
N TYR A 649 45.81 -21.99 21.32
CA TYR A 649 45.89 -23.44 21.25
C TYR A 649 44.52 -24.08 21.43
N ARG A 650 44.20 -25.00 20.54
CA ARG A 650 42.96 -25.78 20.57
C ARG A 650 43.29 -27.24 20.35
N ASP A 651 42.79 -28.09 21.24
CA ASP A 651 42.82 -29.53 21.03
C ASP A 651 41.87 -29.86 19.88
N VAL A 652 42.36 -30.58 18.88
CA VAL A 652 41.64 -30.84 17.62
C VAL A 652 41.87 -32.26 17.11
N MET A 653 40.91 -32.75 16.34
CA MET A 653 41.05 -33.96 15.53
C MET A 653 40.79 -33.57 14.08
N VAL A 654 41.78 -33.73 13.21
CA VAL A 654 41.62 -33.46 11.78
C VAL A 654 40.78 -34.58 11.17
N THR A 655 39.67 -34.21 10.53
CA THR A 655 38.69 -35.16 9.99
C THR A 655 38.76 -35.29 8.48
N HIS A 656 39.36 -34.32 7.79
CA HIS A 656 39.52 -34.37 6.34
C HIS A 656 40.64 -33.46 5.85
N VAL A 657 41.43 -33.95 4.90
CA VAL A 657 42.37 -33.16 4.11
C VAL A 657 41.85 -33.14 2.68
N ASP A 658 41.69 -31.95 2.10
CA ASP A 658 41.16 -31.79 0.75
C ASP A 658 42.25 -32.14 -0.29
N PRO A 659 42.05 -33.20 -1.10
CA PRO A 659 43.09 -33.67 -2.02
C PRO A 659 43.40 -32.69 -3.15
N SER A 660 42.53 -31.71 -3.40
CA SER A 660 42.72 -30.75 -4.48
C SER A 660 43.59 -29.55 -4.10
N ASN A 661 43.80 -29.31 -2.80
CA ASN A 661 44.40 -28.05 -2.34
C ASN A 661 45.08 -28.11 -0.96
N GLY A 662 45.08 -29.27 -0.28
CA GLY A 662 45.69 -29.46 1.03
C GLY A 662 45.03 -28.70 2.18
N ARG A 663 43.82 -28.15 1.99
CA ARG A 663 43.05 -27.55 3.08
C ARG A 663 42.59 -28.61 4.07
N VAL A 664 42.58 -28.26 5.34
CA VAL A 664 42.24 -29.19 6.42
C VAL A 664 40.90 -28.82 7.04
N ARG A 665 40.15 -29.84 7.45
CA ARG A 665 38.94 -29.69 8.26
C ARG A 665 39.14 -30.46 9.54
N PHE A 666 38.80 -29.85 10.67
CA PHE A 666 38.98 -30.46 11.97
C PHE A 666 37.76 -30.26 12.86
N GLN A 667 37.63 -31.13 13.86
CA GLN A 667 36.72 -30.99 14.99
C GLN A 667 37.52 -30.51 16.20
N GLN A 668 36.98 -29.58 16.99
CA GLN A 668 37.59 -29.19 18.25
C GLN A 668 37.27 -30.25 19.33
N ILE A 669 38.28 -30.76 20.01
CA ILE A 669 38.16 -31.73 21.09
C ILE A 669 37.60 -31.02 22.34
N GLY A 670 36.55 -31.58 22.92
CA GLY A 670 35.94 -31.06 24.14
C GLY A 670 34.45 -31.39 24.23
N ARG A 671 33.69 -30.49 24.86
CA ARG A 671 32.25 -30.69 25.14
C ARG A 671 31.42 -30.99 23.89
N ASP A 672 31.75 -30.35 22.77
CA ASP A 672 30.98 -30.51 21.53
C ASP A 672 31.29 -31.84 20.81
N SER A 673 32.46 -32.46 21.06
CA SER A 673 32.80 -33.79 20.55
C SER A 673 31.94 -34.88 21.20
N SER A 674 31.68 -34.79 22.51
CA SER A 674 30.76 -35.70 23.20
C SER A 674 29.32 -35.50 22.71
N ALA A 675 28.91 -34.26 22.47
CA ALA A 675 27.59 -33.94 21.94
C ALA A 675 27.42 -34.45 20.49
N LEU A 676 28.48 -34.42 19.69
CA LEU A 676 28.49 -35.00 18.34
C LEU A 676 28.33 -36.52 18.40
N MET A 677 29.03 -37.20 19.30
CA MET A 677 28.91 -38.64 19.49
C MET A 677 27.47 -39.03 19.85
N GLU A 678 26.87 -38.37 20.85
CA GLU A 678 25.47 -38.56 21.23
C GLU A 678 24.51 -38.29 20.06
N LEU A 679 24.76 -37.21 19.29
CA LEU A 679 23.95 -36.90 18.12
C LEU A 679 24.07 -37.99 17.07
N MET A 680 25.28 -38.48 16.76
CA MET A 680 25.50 -39.50 15.73
C MET A 680 24.85 -40.83 16.10
N ASP A 681 24.86 -41.22 17.37
CA ASP A 681 24.15 -42.41 17.84
C ASP A 681 22.62 -42.26 17.70
N ALA A 682 22.08 -41.11 18.12
CA ALA A 682 20.66 -40.82 17.96
C ALA A 682 20.26 -40.71 16.47
N PHE A 683 21.13 -40.14 15.64
CA PHE A 683 20.93 -39.96 14.20
C PHE A 683 20.87 -41.32 13.49
N ARG A 684 21.83 -42.19 13.81
CA ARG A 684 21.88 -43.56 13.30
C ARG A 684 20.65 -44.36 13.71
N ALA A 685 20.30 -44.35 15.01
CA ALA A 685 19.11 -45.02 15.52
C ALA A 685 17.82 -44.54 14.83
N PHE A 686 17.72 -43.23 14.57
CA PHE A 686 16.58 -42.66 13.85
C PHE A 686 16.49 -43.14 12.41
N HIS A 687 17.62 -43.16 11.68
CA HIS A 687 17.64 -43.53 10.27
C HIS A 687 17.59 -45.05 10.01
N LEU A 688 17.88 -45.87 11.02
CA LEU A 688 17.68 -47.33 11.02
C LEU A 688 16.20 -47.73 11.09
N ASN A 689 15.33 -46.88 11.64
CA ASN A 689 13.90 -47.15 11.70
C ASN A 689 13.26 -46.95 10.31
N LYS A 690 12.72 -48.03 9.73
CA LYS A 690 12.05 -48.01 8.41
C LYS A 690 10.90 -47.00 8.31
N ALA A 691 10.25 -46.66 9.42
CA ALA A 691 9.20 -45.64 9.43
C ALA A 691 9.72 -44.24 9.04
N ASN A 692 11.03 -44.01 9.15
CA ASN A 692 11.70 -42.75 8.84
C ASN A 692 12.37 -42.75 7.45
N ASP A 693 12.03 -43.72 6.59
CA ASP A 693 12.54 -43.82 5.22
C ASP A 693 11.77 -42.88 4.27
N THR A 694 11.93 -41.57 4.49
CA THR A 694 11.25 -40.52 3.72
C THR A 694 12.20 -39.95 2.66
N PRO A 695 11.92 -40.11 1.35
CA PRO A 695 12.74 -39.53 0.30
C PRO A 695 12.60 -38.00 0.27
N LEU A 696 13.51 -37.32 -0.44
CA LEU A 696 13.38 -35.88 -0.67
C LEU A 696 12.05 -35.55 -1.39
N PRO A 697 11.33 -34.48 -0.99
CA PRO A 697 10.05 -34.09 -1.59
C PRO A 697 10.18 -33.52 -3.01
N GLY A 698 11.41 -33.28 -3.47
CA GLY A 698 11.72 -32.75 -4.79
C GLY A 698 13.22 -32.53 -4.98
N PRO A 699 13.63 -31.88 -6.09
CA PRO A 699 15.04 -31.60 -6.35
C PRO A 699 15.67 -30.74 -5.23
N PRO A 700 16.77 -31.18 -4.61
CA PRO A 700 17.43 -30.44 -3.53
C PRO A 700 18.00 -29.11 -4.04
N LYS A 701 18.02 -28.08 -3.18
CA LYS A 701 18.55 -26.75 -3.50
C LYS A 701 19.97 -26.58 -2.94
N VAL A 702 20.80 -25.84 -3.66
CA VAL A 702 22.13 -25.45 -3.15
C VAL A 702 21.96 -24.71 -1.82
N GLY A 703 22.68 -25.17 -0.80
CA GLY A 703 22.62 -24.67 0.56
C GLY A 703 21.60 -25.35 1.48
N GLU A 704 20.74 -26.22 0.96
CA GLU A 704 19.77 -27.00 1.74
C GLU A 704 20.48 -28.02 2.65
N LEU A 705 19.98 -28.17 3.89
CA LEU A 705 20.46 -29.18 4.84
C LEU A 705 19.67 -30.48 4.64
N VAL A 706 20.40 -31.58 4.54
CA VAL A 706 19.85 -32.92 4.28
C VAL A 706 20.54 -33.95 5.18
N ALA A 707 19.89 -35.08 5.39
CA ALA A 707 20.56 -36.29 5.83
C ALA A 707 21.12 -37.00 4.59
N ALA A 708 22.40 -37.33 4.60
CA ALA A 708 23.08 -37.99 3.50
C ALA A 708 23.70 -39.31 3.97
N LYS A 709 23.48 -40.37 3.20
CA LYS A 709 24.02 -41.70 3.50
C LYS A 709 25.41 -41.84 2.90
N PHE A 710 26.45 -41.82 3.73
CA PHE A 710 27.84 -41.85 3.29
C PHE A 710 28.20 -43.18 2.64
N THR A 711 28.90 -43.15 1.50
CA THR A 711 29.12 -44.35 0.68
C THR A 711 30.06 -45.37 1.31
N GLU A 712 31.02 -44.92 2.13
CA GLU A 712 32.07 -45.76 2.70
C GLU A 712 31.55 -46.70 3.80
N ASP A 713 30.77 -46.18 4.74
CA ASP A 713 30.24 -46.94 5.89
C ASP A 713 28.74 -47.26 5.79
N ASN A 714 28.04 -46.65 4.83
CA ASN A 714 26.59 -46.73 4.71
C ASN A 714 25.80 -46.22 5.93
N ASP A 715 26.38 -45.35 6.74
CA ASP A 715 25.69 -44.63 7.80
C ASP A 715 25.20 -43.25 7.33
N TRP A 716 24.29 -42.66 8.11
CA TRP A 716 23.65 -41.38 7.80
C TRP A 716 24.33 -40.26 8.56
N TYR A 717 24.53 -39.12 7.88
CA TYR A 717 25.19 -37.94 8.42
C TYR A 717 24.43 -36.67 8.06
N ARG A 718 24.65 -35.61 8.84
CA ARG A 718 24.16 -34.27 8.49
C ARG A 718 25.01 -33.70 7.38
N ALA A 719 24.38 -33.25 6.31
CA ALA A 719 25.07 -32.71 5.14
C ALA A 719 24.37 -31.46 4.59
N LYS A 720 25.11 -30.71 3.77
CA LYS A 720 24.62 -29.55 3.04
C LYS A 720 24.85 -29.73 1.56
N ILE A 721 23.85 -29.40 0.74
CA ILE A 721 23.96 -29.47 -0.73
C ILE A 721 24.92 -28.39 -1.22
N ARG A 722 25.99 -28.77 -1.91
CA ARG A 722 26.93 -27.86 -2.58
C ARG A 722 26.55 -27.62 -4.03
N ARG A 723 26.18 -28.69 -4.75
CA ARG A 723 25.77 -28.64 -6.16
C ARG A 723 24.68 -29.67 -6.42
N ASN A 724 23.73 -29.37 -7.30
CA ASN A 724 22.70 -30.31 -7.71
C ASN A 724 22.77 -30.55 -9.23
N ASP A 725 23.03 -31.80 -9.62
CA ASP A 725 22.90 -32.28 -10.99
C ASP A 725 21.51 -32.91 -11.16
N ARG A 726 20.59 -32.11 -11.71
CA ARG A 726 19.20 -32.51 -11.87
C ARG A 726 19.00 -33.55 -12.97
N ASP A 727 19.85 -33.53 -13.98
CA ASP A 727 19.72 -34.42 -15.14
C ASP A 727 20.07 -35.84 -14.73
N ASN A 728 21.12 -36.00 -13.92
CA ASN A 728 21.55 -37.29 -13.41
C ASN A 728 20.93 -37.67 -12.04
N LYS A 729 20.08 -36.80 -11.47
CA LYS A 729 19.49 -36.94 -10.12
C LYS A 729 20.55 -37.22 -9.05
N GLN A 730 21.66 -36.48 -9.13
CA GLN A 730 22.75 -36.54 -8.18
C GLN A 730 22.95 -35.18 -7.53
N ALA A 731 23.50 -35.16 -6.32
CA ALA A 731 23.90 -33.94 -5.66
C ALA A 731 25.26 -34.13 -5.00
N GLU A 732 26.10 -33.11 -5.13
CA GLU A 732 27.32 -33.01 -4.35
C GLU A 732 26.95 -32.50 -2.95
N VAL A 733 27.26 -33.30 -1.93
CA VAL A 733 26.99 -32.99 -0.54
C VAL A 733 28.30 -32.74 0.20
N MET A 734 28.25 -31.88 1.23
CA MET A 734 29.33 -31.73 2.20
C MET A 734 28.82 -32.10 3.58
N TYR A 735 29.49 -33.02 4.24
CA TYR A 735 29.17 -33.46 5.60
C TYR A 735 29.56 -32.38 6.59
N ILE A 736 28.57 -31.74 7.21
CA ILE A 736 28.82 -30.50 7.98
C ILE A 736 29.58 -30.74 9.29
N ASP A 737 29.68 -32.00 9.72
CA ASP A 737 30.33 -32.39 10.96
C ASP A 737 31.73 -32.98 10.76
N PHE A 738 32.04 -33.50 9.57
CA PHE A 738 33.33 -34.12 9.23
C PHE A 738 34.07 -33.40 8.11
N GLY A 739 33.33 -32.64 7.32
CA GLY A 739 33.86 -31.72 6.35
C GLY A 739 34.04 -32.31 4.96
N ASN A 740 34.29 -33.62 4.82
CA ASN A 740 34.43 -34.29 3.53
C ASN A 740 33.18 -34.10 2.63
N SER A 741 33.35 -34.30 1.32
CA SER A 741 32.28 -34.14 0.33
C SER A 741 32.26 -35.32 -0.65
N GLU A 742 31.07 -35.68 -1.13
CA GLU A 742 30.90 -36.71 -2.16
C GLU A 742 29.69 -36.42 -3.05
N VAL A 743 29.64 -37.05 -4.21
CA VAL A 743 28.48 -36.98 -5.12
C VAL A 743 27.58 -38.17 -4.88
N LEU A 744 26.35 -37.89 -4.43
CA LEU A 744 25.35 -38.91 -4.09
C LEU A 744 24.14 -38.87 -5.03
N PRO A 745 23.57 -40.04 -5.41
CA PRO A 745 22.24 -40.07 -5.99
C PRO A 745 21.22 -39.60 -4.95
N TRP A 746 20.13 -38.95 -5.39
CA TRP A 746 19.09 -38.46 -4.48
C TRP A 746 18.43 -39.56 -3.64
N SER A 747 18.53 -40.82 -4.06
CA SER A 747 18.08 -42.00 -3.28
C SER A 747 18.85 -42.20 -1.98
N ARG A 748 20.05 -41.61 -1.84
CA ARG A 748 20.86 -41.62 -0.62
C ARG A 748 20.69 -40.35 0.21
N LEU A 749 19.68 -39.53 -0.10
CA LEU A 749 19.37 -38.28 0.61
C LEU A 749 17.98 -38.34 1.24
N ARG A 750 17.85 -37.79 2.44
CA ARG A 750 16.56 -37.58 3.13
C ARG A 750 16.46 -36.15 3.65
N PRO A 751 15.23 -35.62 3.85
CA PRO A 751 15.06 -34.32 4.50
C PRO A 751 15.61 -34.33 5.92
N LEU A 752 16.27 -33.24 6.33
CA LEU A 752 16.71 -33.03 7.72
C LEU A 752 15.71 -32.13 8.45
N THR A 753 14.54 -32.67 8.81
CA THR A 753 13.43 -31.87 9.36
C THR A 753 13.27 -32.00 10.88
N GLN A 754 13.92 -32.99 11.49
CA GLN A 754 13.80 -33.31 12.90
C GLN A 754 14.55 -32.27 13.76
N PRO A 755 13.87 -31.53 14.66
CA PRO A 755 14.49 -30.46 15.44
C PRO A 755 15.70 -30.92 16.28
N GLN A 756 15.69 -32.16 16.78
CA GLN A 756 16.76 -32.74 17.56
C GLN A 756 18.07 -32.95 16.78
N PHE A 757 18.02 -32.98 15.45
CA PHE A 757 19.21 -33.10 14.59
C PHE A 757 19.55 -31.78 13.89
N SER A 758 18.80 -30.71 14.17
CA SER A 758 19.02 -29.42 13.53
C SER A 758 20.37 -28.81 13.92
N THR A 759 20.88 -27.94 13.06
CA THR A 759 22.11 -27.17 13.33
C THR A 759 21.95 -26.15 14.46
N GLN A 760 20.72 -25.92 14.94
CA GLN A 760 20.45 -25.12 16.15
C GLN A 760 20.72 -25.92 17.43
N LYS A 761 20.49 -27.25 17.40
CA LYS A 761 20.70 -28.13 18.56
C LYS A 761 22.18 -28.45 18.77
N LEU A 762 22.89 -28.74 17.69
CA LEU A 762 24.34 -28.86 17.65
C LEU A 762 24.85 -28.16 16.39
N ARG A 763 25.74 -27.19 16.55
CA ARG A 763 26.34 -26.48 15.41
C ARG A 763 27.11 -27.46 14.51
N PRO A 764 27.33 -27.14 13.22
CA PRO A 764 28.28 -27.89 12.38
C PRO A 764 29.62 -28.05 13.09
N GLN A 765 30.14 -29.28 13.15
CA GLN A 765 31.34 -29.60 13.91
C GLN A 765 32.64 -29.54 13.09
N ALA A 766 32.57 -29.58 11.76
CA ALA A 766 33.74 -29.41 10.91
C ALA A 766 34.08 -27.93 10.77
N ILE A 767 35.31 -27.57 11.15
CA ILE A 767 35.86 -26.23 11.03
C ILE A 767 36.83 -26.22 9.84
N ASP A 768 36.60 -25.33 8.88
CA ASP A 768 37.48 -25.13 7.71
C ASP A 768 38.75 -24.35 8.12
N ALA A 769 39.91 -24.90 7.77
CA ALA A 769 41.21 -24.29 8.05
C ALA A 769 42.24 -24.54 6.94
N VAL A 770 43.34 -23.80 7.01
CA VAL A 770 44.52 -23.95 6.16
C VAL A 770 45.77 -24.00 7.02
N LEU A 771 46.78 -24.74 6.58
CA LEU A 771 48.06 -24.78 7.27
C LEU A 771 48.80 -23.44 7.08
N SER A 772 49.15 -22.79 8.19
CA SER A 772 49.89 -21.55 8.24
C SER A 772 51.29 -21.70 7.65
N LEU A 773 51.73 -20.66 6.93
CA LEU A 773 53.09 -20.56 6.39
C LEU A 773 53.48 -21.71 5.44
N ILE A 774 52.48 -22.37 4.85
CA ILE A 774 52.64 -23.48 3.89
C ILE A 774 52.09 -23.06 2.53
N GLN A 775 52.89 -23.28 1.49
CA GLN A 775 52.47 -23.24 0.09
C GLN A 775 52.69 -24.63 -0.53
N PHE A 776 51.58 -25.36 -0.73
CA PHE A 776 51.60 -26.65 -1.41
C PHE A 776 52.00 -26.52 -2.90
N PRO A 777 52.60 -27.57 -3.48
CA PRO A 777 52.91 -27.62 -4.91
C PRO A 777 51.63 -27.62 -5.75
N THR A 778 51.71 -27.05 -6.96
CA THR A 778 50.60 -27.04 -7.92
C THR A 778 50.63 -28.23 -8.88
N THR A 779 51.76 -28.93 -8.96
CA THR A 779 51.91 -30.15 -9.77
C THR A 779 51.13 -31.28 -9.12
N PRO A 780 50.21 -31.96 -9.84
CA PRO A 780 49.31 -32.95 -9.25
C PRO A 780 50.00 -34.07 -8.46
N ASP A 781 51.08 -34.64 -9.00
CA ASP A 781 51.77 -35.77 -8.34
C ASP A 781 52.39 -35.35 -7.00
N TYR A 782 53.12 -34.23 -6.98
CA TYR A 782 53.68 -33.70 -5.72
C TYR A 782 52.61 -33.20 -4.75
N LEU A 783 51.49 -32.66 -5.23
CA LEU A 783 50.37 -32.29 -4.38
C LEU A 783 49.74 -33.51 -3.73
N GLN A 784 49.61 -34.61 -4.48
CA GLN A 784 49.10 -35.87 -3.98
C GLN A 784 50.01 -36.44 -2.89
N ASP A 785 51.33 -36.46 -3.11
CA ASP A 785 52.31 -36.91 -2.12
C ASP A 785 52.26 -36.06 -0.84
N ALA A 786 52.17 -34.73 -1.00
CA ALA A 786 52.07 -33.81 0.12
C ALA A 786 50.78 -34.00 0.93
N VAL A 787 49.64 -34.19 0.25
CA VAL A 787 48.36 -34.49 0.92
C VAL A 787 48.43 -35.84 1.63
N SER A 788 48.94 -36.89 0.98
CA SER A 788 49.05 -38.22 1.58
C SER A 788 49.93 -38.21 2.82
N PHE A 789 51.03 -37.47 2.82
CA PHE A 789 51.83 -37.27 4.02
C PHE A 789 51.05 -36.54 5.12
N VAL A 790 50.33 -35.47 4.81
CA VAL A 790 49.49 -34.77 5.80
C VAL A 790 48.43 -35.70 6.37
N GLU A 791 47.77 -36.51 5.54
CA GLU A 791 46.81 -37.52 5.98
C GLU A 791 47.46 -38.52 6.94
N GLU A 792 48.63 -39.08 6.62
CA GLU A 792 49.38 -39.96 7.50
C GLU A 792 49.75 -39.29 8.83
N GLN A 793 50.17 -38.02 8.79
CA GLN A 793 50.55 -37.26 9.99
C GLN A 793 49.36 -36.89 10.88
N VAL A 794 48.13 -36.88 10.38
CA VAL A 794 46.95 -36.47 11.18
C VAL A 794 45.97 -37.61 11.46
N TYR A 795 46.10 -38.74 10.75
CA TYR A 795 45.16 -39.85 10.82
C TYR A 795 45.03 -40.41 12.24
N ASN A 796 43.80 -40.34 12.78
CA ASN A 796 43.43 -40.87 14.09
C ASN A 796 44.33 -40.36 15.25
N ARG A 797 44.85 -39.13 15.13
CA ARG A 797 45.66 -38.46 16.16
C ARG A 797 44.88 -37.30 16.77
N GLU A 798 44.99 -37.16 18.09
CA GLU A 798 44.58 -35.95 18.81
C GLU A 798 45.74 -34.96 18.77
N LEU A 799 45.51 -33.81 18.12
CA LEU A 799 46.52 -32.80 17.85
C LEU A 799 46.18 -31.49 18.54
N VAL A 800 47.13 -30.57 18.58
CA VAL A 800 46.90 -29.19 19.05
C VAL A 800 47.09 -28.23 17.88
N ALA A 801 46.04 -27.52 17.51
CA ALA A 801 46.11 -26.44 16.53
C ALA A 801 46.38 -25.11 17.24
N ASN A 802 47.44 -24.41 16.86
CA ASN A 802 47.58 -22.99 17.16
C ASN A 802 46.92 -22.16 16.05
N VAL A 803 45.95 -21.32 16.39
CA VAL A 803 45.33 -20.39 15.43
C VAL A 803 46.22 -19.16 15.29
N ASP A 804 47.03 -19.15 14.22
CA ASP A 804 47.99 -18.07 13.97
C ASP A 804 47.29 -16.81 13.40
N TYR A 805 46.21 -17.01 12.64
CA TYR A 805 45.42 -15.93 12.06
C TYR A 805 44.02 -16.38 11.68
N VAL A 806 43.03 -15.49 11.84
CA VAL A 806 41.67 -15.68 11.32
C VAL A 806 41.47 -14.74 10.15
N SER A 807 41.28 -15.29 8.96
CA SER A 807 40.99 -14.49 7.77
C SER A 807 39.64 -13.75 7.90
N PRO A 808 39.44 -12.60 7.21
CA PRO A 808 38.19 -11.85 7.28
C PRO A 808 36.95 -12.66 6.86
N GLU A 809 37.13 -13.67 6.01
CA GLU A 809 36.12 -14.64 5.57
C GLU A 809 35.87 -15.78 6.58
N GLY A 810 36.63 -15.84 7.68
CA GLY A 810 36.44 -16.78 8.79
C GLY A 810 37.26 -18.07 8.69
N THR A 811 38.06 -18.27 7.64
CA THR A 811 38.99 -19.41 7.55
C THR A 811 40.15 -19.25 8.53
N LEU A 812 40.43 -20.30 9.30
CA LEU A 812 41.53 -20.34 10.25
C LEU A 812 42.84 -20.69 9.54
N HIS A 813 43.89 -19.93 9.83
CA HIS A 813 45.27 -20.28 9.52
C HIS A 813 45.87 -20.92 10.76
N ILE A 814 46.24 -22.19 10.66
CA ILE A 814 46.66 -22.99 11.82
C ILE A 814 48.04 -23.61 11.65
N THR A 815 48.72 -23.76 12.78
CA THR A 815 49.88 -24.65 12.88
C THR A 815 49.51 -25.84 13.73
N LEU A 816 49.67 -27.04 13.17
CA LEU A 816 49.34 -28.29 13.84
C LEU A 816 50.57 -28.80 14.60
N MET A 817 50.35 -29.14 15.86
CA MET A 817 51.35 -29.70 16.76
C MET A 817 50.90 -31.07 17.22
N ASP A 818 51.84 -32.01 17.30
CA ASP A 818 51.61 -33.25 18.02
C ASP A 818 52.01 -33.01 19.50
N PRO A 819 51.10 -33.15 20.47
CA PRO A 819 51.41 -32.89 21.88
C PRO A 819 52.49 -33.82 22.48
N THR A 820 52.80 -34.94 21.83
CA THR A 820 53.83 -35.91 22.24
C THR A 820 55.21 -35.64 21.61
N GLU A 821 55.27 -34.95 20.48
CA GLU A 821 56.52 -34.71 19.72
C GLU A 821 56.91 -33.22 19.64
N SER A 822 55.92 -32.32 19.51
CA SER A 822 56.12 -30.88 19.33
C SER A 822 56.55 -30.19 20.63
N LYS A 823 57.74 -29.58 20.62
CA LYS A 823 58.29 -28.83 21.77
C LYS A 823 57.85 -27.37 21.79
N ASN A 824 57.60 -26.82 20.61
CA ASN A 824 57.18 -25.45 20.39
C ASN A 824 56.53 -25.35 19.00
N LEU A 825 56.08 -24.15 18.67
CA LEU A 825 55.40 -23.84 17.42
C LEU A 825 56.28 -23.96 16.15
N ASP A 826 57.59 -24.04 16.31
CA ASP A 826 58.55 -24.24 15.22
C ASP A 826 58.78 -25.75 14.97
N HIS A 827 58.55 -26.59 15.97
CA HIS A 827 58.57 -28.06 15.88
C HIS A 827 57.16 -28.59 15.63
N SER A 828 56.59 -28.27 14.46
CA SER A 828 55.20 -28.55 14.10
C SER A 828 55.09 -29.50 12.89
N ILE A 829 53.91 -30.09 12.68
CA ILE A 829 53.62 -30.85 11.46
C ILE A 829 53.82 -29.96 10.22
N ASN A 830 53.48 -28.66 10.31
CA ASN A 830 53.74 -27.70 9.24
C ASN A 830 55.24 -27.61 8.88
N ALA A 831 56.11 -27.57 9.89
CA ALA A 831 57.56 -27.53 9.69
C ALA A 831 58.07 -28.83 9.05
N GLU A 832 57.53 -29.99 9.46
CA GLU A 832 57.91 -31.29 8.90
C GLU A 832 57.55 -31.42 7.42
N ILE A 833 56.37 -30.91 7.01
CA ILE A 833 55.97 -30.88 5.59
C ILE A 833 56.99 -30.11 4.74
N ILE A 834 57.53 -28.99 5.25
CA ILE A 834 58.57 -28.22 4.56
C ILE A 834 59.90 -28.97 4.56
N ARG A 835 60.28 -29.56 5.69
CA ARG A 835 61.53 -30.34 5.87
C ARG A 835 61.60 -31.54 4.92
N GLU A 836 60.49 -32.21 4.66
CA GLU A 836 60.39 -33.34 3.72
C GLU A 836 60.29 -32.90 2.25
N GLY A 837 60.29 -31.59 1.97
CA GLY A 837 60.19 -31.06 0.61
C GLY A 837 58.81 -31.25 -0.01
N LEU A 838 57.75 -31.40 0.80
CA LEU A 838 56.38 -31.61 0.35
C LEU A 838 55.59 -30.30 0.21
N ALA A 839 56.11 -29.20 0.76
CA ALA A 839 55.65 -27.85 0.52
C ALA A 839 56.80 -26.85 0.69
N MET A 840 56.54 -25.58 0.36
CA MET A 840 57.51 -24.49 0.56
C MET A 840 56.91 -23.33 1.37
N VAL A 841 57.75 -22.44 1.85
CA VAL A 841 57.29 -21.19 2.48
C VAL A 841 56.60 -20.31 1.41
N PRO A 842 55.43 -19.70 1.69
CA PRO A 842 54.75 -18.86 0.71
C PRO A 842 55.63 -17.72 0.17
N ARG A 843 55.81 -17.67 -1.15
CA ARG A 843 56.64 -16.61 -1.78
C ARG A 843 56.04 -15.21 -1.61
N LYS A 844 54.70 -15.12 -1.57
CA LYS A 844 53.96 -13.87 -1.37
C LYS A 844 53.31 -13.85 0.00
N LEU A 845 54.09 -13.41 0.99
CA LEU A 845 53.64 -13.31 2.38
C LEU A 845 52.53 -12.26 2.55
N LYS A 846 51.46 -12.65 3.22
CA LYS A 846 50.42 -11.78 3.76
C LYS A 846 51.00 -10.91 4.89
N ALA A 847 50.33 -9.82 5.23
CA ALA A 847 50.82 -8.87 6.25
C ALA A 847 51.13 -9.56 7.59
N TRP A 848 50.24 -10.44 8.07
CA TRP A 848 50.44 -11.19 9.31
C TRP A 848 51.53 -12.27 9.22
N GLU A 849 51.79 -12.82 8.03
CA GLU A 849 52.88 -13.78 7.84
C GLU A 849 54.24 -13.08 7.91
N ARG A 850 54.32 -11.81 7.46
CA ARG A 850 55.55 -11.01 7.56
C ARG A 850 55.93 -10.66 9.00
N SER A 851 54.96 -10.68 9.93
CA SER A 851 55.22 -10.33 11.33
C SER A 851 55.78 -11.48 12.17
N VAL A 852 55.82 -12.73 11.67
CA VAL A 852 56.40 -13.89 12.37
C VAL A 852 57.81 -14.22 11.85
N THR A 853 58.71 -13.25 11.95
CA THR A 853 60.05 -13.26 11.34
C THR A 853 60.93 -14.43 11.79
N GLU A 854 60.92 -14.78 13.08
CA GLU A 854 61.72 -15.89 13.62
C GLU A 854 61.27 -17.25 13.07
N THR A 855 59.96 -17.56 13.14
CA THR A 855 59.38 -18.78 12.55
C THR A 855 59.62 -18.83 11.05
N LEU A 856 59.47 -17.73 10.31
CA LEU A 856 59.77 -17.69 8.87
C LEU A 856 61.24 -18.01 8.56
N SER A 857 62.18 -17.49 9.35
CA SER A 857 63.60 -17.79 9.21
C SER A 857 63.88 -19.28 9.47
N HIS A 858 63.25 -19.86 10.48
CA HIS A 858 63.36 -21.30 10.76
C HIS A 858 62.80 -22.15 9.62
N LEU A 859 61.57 -21.88 9.15
CA LEU A 859 60.96 -22.64 8.07
C LEU A 859 61.76 -22.53 6.75
N ARG A 860 62.34 -21.36 6.45
CA ARG A 860 63.24 -21.21 5.30
C ARG A 860 64.50 -22.05 5.42
N SER A 861 65.07 -22.19 6.62
CA SER A 861 66.23 -23.07 6.82
C SER A 861 65.89 -24.55 6.58
N LEU A 862 64.67 -24.99 6.90
CA LEU A 862 64.18 -26.33 6.59
C LEU A 862 63.91 -26.51 5.09
N GLU A 863 63.38 -25.48 4.43
CA GLU A 863 63.21 -25.48 2.97
C GLU A 863 64.57 -25.59 2.25
N ASP A 864 65.58 -24.84 2.71
CA ASP A 864 66.94 -24.92 2.17
C ASP A 864 67.58 -26.31 2.40
N GLU A 865 67.33 -26.95 3.55
CA GLU A 865 67.73 -28.34 3.81
C GLU A 865 67.08 -29.30 2.79
N ALA A 866 65.76 -29.19 2.60
CA ALA A 866 65.01 -30.03 1.66
C ALA A 866 65.50 -29.85 0.21
N LYS A 867 65.85 -28.62 -0.20
CA LYS A 867 66.44 -28.31 -1.50
C LYS A 867 67.83 -28.92 -1.67
N GLN A 868 68.71 -28.78 -0.68
CA GLN A 868 70.08 -29.33 -0.74
C GLN A 868 70.07 -30.86 -0.82
N GLU A 869 69.17 -31.49 -0.06
CA GLU A 869 69.02 -32.94 -0.03
C GLU A 869 68.11 -33.51 -1.12
N ARG A 870 67.52 -32.65 -1.97
CA ARG A 870 66.66 -33.04 -3.08
C ARG A 870 65.45 -33.88 -2.64
N ARG A 871 64.83 -33.52 -1.50
CA ARG A 871 63.63 -34.20 -0.97
C ARG A 871 62.37 -33.73 -1.70
N GLY A 872 61.38 -34.61 -1.83
CA GLY A 872 60.05 -34.30 -2.36
C GLY A 872 60.08 -33.56 -3.71
N MET A 873 59.43 -32.39 -3.77
CA MET A 873 59.32 -31.58 -5.00
C MET A 873 60.66 -31.05 -5.53
N TRP A 874 61.77 -31.18 -4.79
CA TRP A 874 63.09 -30.67 -5.18
C TRP A 874 63.99 -31.71 -5.87
N GLU A 875 63.49 -32.92 -6.14
CA GLU A 875 64.27 -34.05 -6.69
C GLU A 875 64.99 -33.74 -8.02
N TYR A 876 64.42 -32.83 -8.83
CA TYR A 876 64.95 -32.41 -10.14
C TYR A 876 65.61 -31.02 -10.16
N GLY A 877 65.79 -30.37 -9.01
CA GLY A 877 66.37 -29.02 -8.90
C GLY A 877 65.44 -27.98 -8.26
N ASP A 878 65.88 -26.73 -8.19
CA ASP A 878 65.11 -25.65 -7.57
C ASP A 878 64.00 -25.16 -8.52
N LEU A 879 62.76 -25.56 -8.23
CA LEU A 879 61.53 -25.13 -8.94
C LEU A 879 61.23 -23.62 -8.81
N THR A 880 62.09 -22.85 -8.13
CA THR A 880 61.95 -21.41 -7.92
C THR A 880 62.82 -20.54 -8.81
N GLU A 881 63.79 -21.14 -9.52
CA GLU A 881 64.77 -20.42 -10.34
C GLU A 881 64.35 -20.20 -11.81
N ASP A 882 63.22 -20.79 -12.26
CA ASP A 882 62.65 -20.63 -13.62
C ASP A 882 61.55 -19.55 -13.72
#